data_AF-A0A7S1PFW2-F1
#
_entry.id   AF-A0A7S1PFW2-F1
#
_cell.length_a   1.000
_cell.length_b   1.000
_cell.length_c   1.000
_cell.angle_alpha   90.00
_cell.angle_beta   90.00
_cell.angle_gamma   90.00
#
_symmetry.space_group_name_H-M   'P 1'
#
loop_
_entity.id
_entity.type
_entity.pdbx_description
1 polymer ?
#
loop_
_entity_poly.entity_id
_entity_poly.type
_entity_poly.pdbx_seq_one_letter_code
_entity_poly.pdbx_strand_id
1 'polypeptide(L)'
;MSSHHITTVLILIFLCLTLHLTTTHTVIADEITKFPFLHQKGVIDEIPPFKAHSGYLKVTDRGKGEDRRRLFYWFVESETSPDTKPLVLYSNGGPGCATSIAFFEGPGPVRIVDKEKVILNEFSWHKNFNVLFIDHPAGAGLARITNQEGKDDISGMPTSSKEAMLDVASALNDFLEKFPTLKNRDFYLAGESYAGRYMPFLLHLYDTKAVTFALNVKGVFLGNAAIYASIQYGSIPDHGESFGIVSYAQKIHLNSLLEQCRRDILQSNFVAAHQKSCWPLMKSVLAQSGNLDAYDVRLPREALESHKMLARYLIHVDMNDENRPLHFEKFDIHSQSDYYNFHRCTAGIMTAFFDEVYQDLPDDVLHTLLNKKKYNVLLYSGQFDLRVDSLGTQEFLRLYPWVQREQYNAQKLIQFKVTDDAPASGYFQYVDKVSSMIIYGASHLTSELAPGPTLEMAKRFVDHGTLCPTAANCHAPETALDTLPSCPNGCSGHGTCRNDNTCRCEEGYSDIDCSILNIAHPEIIPETYFGTIVGSESVIYRFEIVPTSGIVNLDLTFNRTSQSGSPFVFVNVSTPDATPDARTQKHILRIKMEHNRFGGYSTDTGFQYFNNSRSNEKVLSLKNIPVALATRNVLSVGVYNSEHTSTDYRFSLVVTPTSARVHMFWFFFVMAIIFVAIILTEVWLISSRMRLRAKLTKQQKYQQLIPQSEGGALQEYQMDLMNQFDSDGFSEDEPAEYL
;
A
#
# COMPACT_ATOMS: atom_id res chain seq x y z
N MET A 1 -19.15 8.11 60.93
CA MET A 1 -19.25 7.48 59.59
C MET A 1 -19.88 6.11 59.78
N SER A 2 -20.83 5.70 58.94
CA SER A 2 -21.49 4.39 59.05
C SER A 2 -20.52 3.26 58.70
N SER A 3 -20.73 2.05 59.24
CA SER A 3 -19.85 0.90 58.97
C SER A 3 -19.78 0.57 57.48
N HIS A 4 -20.87 0.75 56.72
CA HIS A 4 -20.90 0.61 55.27
C HIS A 4 -19.82 1.44 54.55
N HIS A 5 -19.57 2.69 54.93
CA HIS A 5 -18.51 3.47 54.29
C HIS A 5 -17.12 2.89 54.52
N ILE A 6 -16.87 2.30 55.69
CA ILE A 6 -15.59 1.64 55.98
C ILE A 6 -15.47 0.35 55.15
N THR A 7 -16.53 -0.46 55.05
CA THR A 7 -16.54 -1.66 54.22
C THR A 7 -16.32 -1.34 52.73
N THR A 8 -16.99 -0.32 52.18
CA THR A 8 -16.80 0.07 50.77
C THR A 8 -15.39 0.58 50.50
N VAL A 9 -14.80 1.37 51.41
CA VAL A 9 -13.41 1.84 51.27
C VAL A 9 -12.42 0.68 51.36
N LEU A 10 -12.62 -0.29 52.27
CA LEU A 10 -11.77 -1.48 52.36
C LEU A 10 -11.88 -2.38 51.12
N ILE A 11 -13.08 -2.53 50.54
CA ILE A 11 -13.28 -3.27 49.27
C ILE A 11 -12.57 -2.56 48.12
N LEU A 12 -12.65 -1.22 48.02
CA LEU A 12 -11.94 -0.45 47.00
C LEU A 12 -10.41 -0.51 47.15
N ILE A 13 -9.90 -0.47 48.39
CA ILE A 13 -8.47 -0.66 48.68
C ILE A 13 -8.03 -2.08 48.30
N PHE A 14 -8.81 -3.10 48.64
CA PHE A 14 -8.51 -4.48 48.30
C PHE A 14 -8.52 -4.71 46.79
N LEU A 15 -9.49 -4.15 46.06
CA LEU A 15 -9.52 -4.17 44.58
C LEU A 15 -8.35 -3.41 43.94
N CYS A 16 -7.94 -2.27 44.49
CA CYS A 16 -6.76 -1.56 43.99
C CYS A 16 -5.48 -2.36 44.23
N LEU A 17 -5.34 -3.00 45.40
CA LEU A 17 -4.21 -3.86 45.73
C LEU A 17 -4.18 -5.10 44.83
N THR A 18 -5.30 -5.80 44.61
CA THR A 18 -5.31 -6.97 43.72
C THR A 18 -5.01 -6.59 42.27
N LEU A 19 -5.52 -5.46 41.75
CA LEU A 19 -5.13 -4.98 40.41
C LEU A 19 -3.65 -4.57 40.33
N HIS A 20 -3.08 -3.95 41.36
CA HIS A 20 -1.65 -3.64 41.40
C HIS A 20 -0.80 -4.93 41.43
N LEU A 21 -1.17 -5.90 42.26
CA LEU A 21 -0.44 -7.18 42.33
C LEU A 21 -0.52 -7.95 41.00
N THR A 22 -1.68 -8.06 40.35
CA THR A 22 -1.78 -8.78 39.06
C THR A 22 -0.99 -8.10 37.94
N THR A 23 -1.04 -6.76 37.83
CA THR A 23 -0.26 -6.01 36.83
C THR A 23 1.24 -6.04 37.09
N THR A 24 1.69 -5.96 38.34
CA THR A 24 3.12 -6.14 38.64
C THR A 24 3.62 -7.56 38.36
N HIS A 25 2.82 -8.60 38.63
CA HIS A 25 3.20 -9.98 38.34
C HIS A 25 3.33 -10.28 36.85
N THR A 26 2.51 -9.69 35.98
CA THR A 26 2.62 -9.92 34.52
C THR A 26 3.81 -9.21 33.88
N VAL A 27 4.22 -8.03 34.38
CA VAL A 27 5.42 -7.32 33.86
C VAL A 27 6.70 -8.04 34.25
N ILE A 28 6.76 -8.57 35.48
CA ILE A 28 7.91 -9.35 35.97
C ILE A 28 8.07 -10.67 35.20
N ALA A 29 6.96 -11.26 34.72
CA ALA A 29 6.99 -12.50 33.95
C ALA A 29 7.61 -12.33 32.55
N ASP A 30 7.43 -11.18 31.90
CA ASP A 30 7.96 -10.90 30.56
C ASP A 30 9.40 -10.34 30.58
N GLU A 31 10.04 -10.13 31.75
CA GLU A 31 11.39 -9.52 31.83
C GLU A 31 12.52 -10.47 31.41
N ILE A 32 13.37 -10.01 30.48
CA ILE A 32 14.53 -10.75 29.98
C ILE A 32 15.67 -10.63 30.99
N THR A 33 15.60 -11.47 32.04
CA THR A 33 16.64 -11.54 33.09
C THR A 33 17.94 -12.20 32.62
N LYS A 34 17.89 -12.93 31.51
CA LYS A 34 19.05 -13.51 30.82
C LYS A 34 18.94 -13.37 29.31
N PHE A 35 20.06 -13.07 28.66
CA PHE A 35 20.21 -13.08 27.21
C PHE A 35 21.25 -14.15 26.83
N PRO A 36 20.80 -15.34 26.38
CA PRO A 36 21.70 -16.44 26.02
C PRO A 36 22.78 -16.01 25.03
N PHE A 37 23.99 -16.55 25.22
CA PHE A 37 25.12 -16.34 24.31
C PHE A 37 25.55 -14.87 24.10
N LEU A 38 25.24 -13.97 25.04
CA LEU A 38 25.73 -12.60 25.01
C LEU A 38 27.23 -12.55 25.39
N HIS A 39 28.05 -12.06 24.47
CA HIS A 39 29.50 -11.91 24.65
C HIS A 39 29.91 -10.43 24.70
N GLN A 40 30.54 -10.03 25.80
CA GLN A 40 31.19 -8.73 25.94
C GLN A 40 32.72 -8.88 25.95
N LYS A 41 33.47 -7.79 25.66
CA LYS A 41 34.93 -7.78 25.83
C LYS A 41 35.29 -8.02 27.31
N GLY A 42 35.72 -9.24 27.63
CA GLY A 42 36.29 -9.61 28.93
C GLY A 42 35.33 -10.27 29.92
N VAL A 43 34.04 -10.38 29.62
CA VAL A 43 33.06 -11.05 30.48
C VAL A 43 32.02 -11.82 29.64
N ILE A 44 31.63 -13.01 30.11
CA ILE A 44 30.49 -13.78 29.61
C ILE A 44 29.37 -13.60 30.64
N ASP A 45 28.76 -12.42 30.65
CA ASP A 45 27.58 -12.17 31.48
C ASP A 45 26.34 -12.48 30.64
N GLU A 46 25.63 -13.55 31.02
CA GLU A 46 24.29 -13.86 30.51
C GLU A 46 23.26 -12.78 30.85
N ILE A 47 23.59 -11.80 31.70
CA ILE A 47 22.68 -10.74 32.13
C ILE A 47 22.82 -9.56 31.15
N PRO A 48 21.75 -9.12 30.46
CA PRO A 48 21.83 -7.99 29.54
C PRO A 48 22.11 -6.67 30.30
N PRO A 49 23.00 -5.80 29.80
CA PRO A 49 23.27 -4.48 30.40
C PRO A 49 22.21 -3.42 30.07
N PHE A 50 21.05 -3.86 29.56
CA PHE A 50 19.89 -3.05 29.19
C PHE A 50 18.64 -3.75 29.69
N LYS A 51 17.59 -2.98 30.05
CA LYS A 51 16.32 -3.55 30.48
C LYS A 51 15.43 -3.83 29.28
N ALA A 52 15.07 -5.09 29.10
CA ALA A 52 14.22 -5.55 28.01
C ALA A 52 13.18 -6.57 28.49
N HIS A 53 12.05 -6.61 27.78
CA HIS A 53 10.94 -7.51 28.01
C HIS A 53 10.55 -8.19 26.69
N SER A 54 10.06 -9.42 26.77
CA SER A 54 9.49 -10.13 25.62
C SER A 54 8.36 -11.05 26.03
N GLY A 55 7.49 -11.37 25.08
CA GLY A 55 6.34 -12.24 25.32
C GLY A 55 5.24 -12.03 24.29
N TYR A 56 4.01 -12.34 24.67
CA TYR A 56 2.84 -12.23 23.78
C TYR A 56 1.87 -11.13 24.22
N LEU A 57 1.33 -10.43 23.22
CA LEU A 57 0.26 -9.47 23.31
C LEU A 57 -1.02 -10.07 22.73
N LYS A 58 -2.13 -9.88 23.43
CA LYS A 58 -3.45 -10.36 22.98
C LYS A 58 -3.99 -9.49 21.85
N VAL A 59 -4.71 -10.13 20.93
CA VAL A 59 -5.56 -9.45 19.95
C VAL A 59 -7.00 -9.80 20.27
N THR A 60 -7.70 -8.90 20.97
CA THR A 60 -9.09 -9.11 21.37
C THR A 60 -9.98 -9.16 20.14
N ASP A 61 -10.78 -10.22 20.01
CA ASP A 61 -11.56 -10.45 18.79
C ASP A 61 -12.62 -9.37 18.53
N ARG A 62 -12.66 -8.90 17.28
CA ARG A 62 -13.59 -7.91 16.75
C ARG A 62 -14.87 -8.56 16.21
N GLY A 63 -15.40 -9.53 16.95
CA GLY A 63 -16.70 -10.18 16.69
C GLY A 63 -16.69 -11.49 15.90
N LYS A 64 -15.55 -12.18 15.75
CA LYS A 64 -15.48 -13.53 15.12
C LYS A 64 -15.49 -14.70 16.11
N GLY A 65 -15.48 -14.44 17.42
CA GLY A 65 -15.78 -15.39 18.49
C GLY A 65 -14.63 -15.81 19.42
N GLU A 66 -13.35 -15.63 19.06
CA GLU A 66 -12.21 -16.24 19.79
C GLU A 66 -10.89 -15.45 19.69
N ASP A 67 -10.18 -15.32 20.82
CA ASP A 67 -8.83 -14.71 20.95
C ASP A 67 -7.72 -15.58 20.32
N ARG A 68 -7.87 -15.94 19.04
CA ARG A 68 -6.97 -16.87 18.32
C ARG A 68 -5.64 -16.24 17.94
N ARG A 69 -5.55 -14.91 17.79
CA ARG A 69 -4.34 -14.21 17.34
C ARG A 69 -3.55 -13.66 18.53
N ARG A 70 -2.24 -13.93 18.58
CA ARG A 70 -1.32 -13.41 19.61
C ARG A 70 -0.05 -12.88 18.96
N LEU A 71 0.24 -11.59 19.12
CA LEU A 71 1.42 -10.96 18.52
C LEU A 71 2.59 -11.03 19.50
N PHE A 72 3.74 -11.51 19.05
CA PHE A 72 4.94 -11.52 19.87
C PHE A 72 5.60 -10.14 19.88
N TYR A 73 6.19 -9.73 21.00
CA TYR A 73 6.88 -8.45 21.11
C TYR A 73 8.25 -8.56 21.76
N TRP A 74 9.14 -7.65 21.38
CA TRP A 74 10.32 -7.25 22.15
C TRP A 74 10.15 -5.79 22.55
N PHE A 75 10.32 -5.47 23.83
CA PHE A 75 10.36 -4.10 24.33
C PHE A 75 11.71 -3.84 24.97
N VAL A 76 12.33 -2.70 24.66
CA VAL A 76 13.60 -2.26 25.26
C VAL A 76 13.41 -0.86 25.81
N GLU A 77 13.69 -0.69 27.10
CA GLU A 77 13.67 0.61 27.75
C GLU A 77 14.84 1.48 27.26
N SER A 78 14.63 2.80 27.28
CA SER A 78 15.70 3.75 26.97
C SER A 78 16.87 3.62 27.95
N GLU A 79 18.10 3.53 27.44
CA GLU A 79 19.35 3.54 28.23
C GLU A 79 19.40 4.77 29.17
N THR A 80 18.80 5.87 28.74
CA THR A 80 18.69 7.10 29.54
C THR A 80 17.24 7.52 29.76
N SER A 81 16.87 7.74 31.02
CA SER A 81 15.59 8.31 31.46
C SER A 81 14.32 7.68 30.82
N PRO A 82 14.13 6.35 30.89
CA PRO A 82 13.03 5.65 30.22
C PRO A 82 11.64 6.16 30.62
N ASP A 83 11.44 6.58 31.87
CA ASP A 83 10.20 7.21 32.36
C ASP A 83 9.84 8.55 31.70
N THR A 84 10.74 9.13 30.90
CA THR A 84 10.53 10.40 30.19
C THR A 84 10.55 10.25 28.67
N LYS A 85 11.41 9.38 28.13
CA LYS A 85 11.70 9.28 26.70
C LYS A 85 10.51 8.77 25.85
N PRO A 86 10.38 9.24 24.60
CA PRO A 86 9.34 8.77 23.68
C PRO A 86 9.35 7.24 23.49
N LEU A 87 8.19 6.72 23.09
CA LEU A 87 8.05 5.34 22.62
C LEU A 87 8.11 5.32 21.09
N VAL A 88 8.89 4.41 20.53
CA VAL A 88 8.95 4.15 19.08
C VAL A 88 8.46 2.72 18.85
N LEU A 89 7.34 2.56 18.13
CA LEU A 89 6.98 1.27 17.54
C LEU A 89 7.79 1.09 16.27
N TYR A 90 8.59 0.03 16.18
CA TYR A 90 9.26 -0.38 14.95
C TYR A 90 8.52 -1.56 14.32
N SER A 91 8.51 -1.61 12.98
CA SER A 91 7.83 -2.62 12.17
C SER A 91 8.70 -3.02 10.96
N ASN A 92 8.85 -4.31 10.71
CA ASN A 92 9.41 -4.78 9.45
C ASN A 92 8.33 -4.97 8.38
N GLY A 93 8.78 -5.12 7.13
CA GLY A 93 7.91 -5.30 5.98
C GLY A 93 7.63 -6.76 5.60
N GLY A 94 8.03 -7.12 4.38
CA GLY A 94 7.65 -8.37 3.71
C GLY A 94 6.63 -8.11 2.59
N PRO A 95 5.30 -8.28 2.81
CA PRO A 95 4.59 -8.50 4.08
C PRO A 95 4.88 -9.84 4.78
N GLY A 96 4.64 -9.89 6.09
CA GLY A 96 4.81 -11.13 6.87
C GLY A 96 6.24 -11.49 7.22
N CYS A 97 7.18 -10.53 7.18
CA CYS A 97 8.50 -10.69 7.76
C CYS A 97 8.50 -10.32 9.25
N ALA A 98 9.25 -11.07 10.05
CA ALA A 98 9.37 -10.85 11.49
C ALA A 98 10.03 -9.49 11.79
N THR A 99 9.39 -8.68 12.64
CA THR A 99 9.99 -7.49 13.26
C THR A 99 11.11 -7.89 14.25
N SER A 100 11.11 -9.12 14.75
CA SER A 100 12.25 -9.74 15.44
C SER A 100 13.56 -9.62 14.65
N ILE A 101 13.54 -9.59 13.31
CA ILE A 101 14.74 -9.28 12.51
C ILE A 101 15.32 -7.91 12.89
N ALA A 102 14.50 -6.88 13.06
CA ALA A 102 14.95 -5.53 13.42
C ALA A 102 15.55 -5.44 14.83
N PHE A 103 15.18 -6.35 15.74
CA PHE A 103 15.79 -6.44 17.07
C PHE A 103 17.26 -6.89 17.02
N PHE A 104 17.60 -7.80 16.10
CA PHE A 104 18.92 -8.42 16.00
C PHE A 104 19.79 -7.86 14.87
N GLU A 105 19.18 -7.45 13.77
CA GLU A 105 19.85 -7.00 12.53
C GLU A 105 19.50 -5.54 12.18
N GLY A 106 18.55 -4.92 12.88
CA GLY A 106 18.13 -3.52 12.71
C GLY A 106 18.50 -2.62 13.92
N PRO A 107 17.62 -1.71 14.37
CA PRO A 107 17.93 -0.77 15.44
C PRO A 107 17.95 -1.35 16.87
N GLY A 108 17.68 -2.64 17.08
CA GLY A 108 17.66 -3.26 18.41
C GLY A 108 19.02 -3.33 19.13
N PRO A 109 19.04 -3.76 20.41
CA PRO A 109 20.15 -3.58 21.35
C PRO A 109 21.35 -4.49 21.08
N VAL A 110 21.19 -5.49 20.21
CA VAL A 110 22.16 -6.57 19.98
C VAL A 110 22.35 -6.88 18.50
N ARG A 111 23.43 -7.61 18.20
CA ARG A 111 23.80 -8.15 16.90
C ARG A 111 24.16 -9.62 17.04
N ILE A 112 23.60 -10.48 16.19
CA ILE A 112 24.01 -11.90 16.14
C ILE A 112 25.28 -11.98 15.29
N VAL A 113 26.30 -12.66 15.80
CA VAL A 113 27.59 -12.90 15.13
C VAL A 113 27.69 -14.37 14.71
N ASP A 114 27.13 -15.28 15.50
CA ASP A 114 26.80 -16.65 15.13
C ASP A 114 25.72 -17.22 16.09
N LYS A 115 25.31 -18.48 15.89
CA LYS A 115 24.25 -19.13 16.70
C LYS A 115 24.58 -19.29 18.20
N GLU A 116 25.84 -19.15 18.57
CA GLU A 116 26.38 -19.25 19.93
C GLU A 116 27.08 -17.94 20.33
N LYS A 117 26.83 -16.83 19.61
CA LYS A 117 27.44 -15.54 19.88
C LYS A 117 26.59 -14.35 19.44
N VAL A 118 26.16 -13.58 20.43
CA VAL A 118 25.51 -12.27 20.31
C VAL A 118 26.42 -11.19 20.92
N ILE A 119 26.44 -9.99 20.33
CA ILE A 119 27.18 -8.83 20.86
C ILE A 119 26.26 -7.61 20.98
N LEU A 120 26.66 -6.60 21.75
CA LEU A 120 25.92 -5.35 21.88
C LEU A 120 25.97 -4.51 20.59
N ASN A 121 24.87 -3.84 20.26
CA ASN A 121 24.80 -2.86 19.18
C ASN A 121 25.10 -1.45 19.71
N GLU A 122 26.30 -0.93 19.42
CA GLU A 122 26.72 0.41 19.85
C GLU A 122 25.86 1.55 19.28
N PHE A 123 25.05 1.29 18.24
CA PHE A 123 24.18 2.25 17.56
C PHE A 123 22.68 1.93 17.70
N SER A 124 22.30 1.15 18.71
CA SER A 124 20.89 0.85 18.94
C SER A 124 20.06 2.09 19.25
N TRP A 125 18.80 2.10 18.80
CA TRP A 125 17.87 3.19 19.09
C TRP A 125 17.42 3.26 20.56
N HIS A 126 17.59 2.18 21.33
CA HIS A 126 17.30 2.22 22.77
C HIS A 126 18.22 3.18 23.54
N LYS A 127 19.33 3.64 22.94
CA LYS A 127 20.17 4.69 23.53
C LYS A 127 19.44 6.03 23.74
N ASN A 128 18.36 6.26 22.98
CA ASN A 128 17.65 7.53 22.94
C ASN A 128 16.15 7.43 23.22
N PHE A 129 15.54 6.24 23.05
CA PHE A 129 14.10 6.02 23.08
C PHE A 129 13.73 4.72 23.79
N ASN A 130 12.49 4.61 24.25
CA ASN A 130 11.89 3.31 24.50
C ASN A 130 11.49 2.71 23.14
N VAL A 131 11.88 1.47 22.83
CA VAL A 131 11.64 0.86 21.51
C VAL A 131 10.83 -0.43 21.64
N LEU A 132 9.72 -0.50 20.91
CA LEU A 132 8.82 -1.64 20.86
C LEU A 132 8.85 -2.25 19.46
N PHE A 133 9.20 -3.53 19.37
CA PHE A 133 9.18 -4.34 18.17
C PHE A 133 8.02 -5.33 18.29
N ILE A 134 7.12 -5.38 17.32
CA ILE A 134 5.99 -6.34 17.32
C ILE A 134 6.06 -7.19 16.06
N ASP A 135 6.14 -8.50 16.21
CA ASP A 135 5.97 -9.45 15.11
C ASP A 135 4.51 -9.41 14.64
N HIS A 136 4.30 -9.00 13.39
CA HIS A 136 2.99 -8.95 12.75
C HIS A 136 3.14 -9.08 11.22
N PRO A 137 2.09 -9.43 10.46
CA PRO A 137 0.76 -9.88 10.90
C PRO A 137 0.82 -11.16 11.74
N ALA A 138 -0.29 -11.56 12.38
CA ALA A 138 -0.31 -12.84 13.12
C ALA A 138 0.09 -14.01 12.17
N GLY A 139 0.99 -14.88 12.63
CA GLY A 139 1.65 -15.91 11.81
C GLY A 139 3.01 -15.50 11.22
N ALA A 140 3.47 -14.25 11.41
CA ALA A 140 4.80 -13.79 11.02
C ALA A 140 5.79 -13.94 12.20
N GLY A 141 6.98 -14.48 11.94
CA GLY A 141 8.02 -14.61 12.96
C GLY A 141 7.57 -15.46 14.16
N LEU A 142 7.55 -14.85 15.35
CA LEU A 142 7.10 -15.48 16.59
C LEU A 142 5.60 -15.25 16.88
N ALA A 143 4.89 -14.43 16.09
CA ALA A 143 3.46 -14.17 16.28
C ALA A 143 2.61 -15.38 15.85
N ARG A 144 1.66 -15.77 16.70
CA ARG A 144 0.89 -17.01 16.53
C ARG A 144 -0.57 -16.75 16.17
N ILE A 145 -1.16 -17.75 15.52
CA ILE A 145 -2.60 -17.91 15.39
C ILE A 145 -2.90 -19.32 15.89
N THR A 146 -3.71 -19.47 16.92
CA THR A 146 -4.01 -20.77 17.53
C THR A 146 -5.49 -21.11 17.45
N ASN A 147 -5.82 -22.37 17.18
CA ASN A 147 -7.19 -22.88 17.30
C ASN A 147 -7.63 -23.02 18.78
N GLN A 148 -8.87 -23.45 19.01
CA GLN A 148 -9.41 -23.74 20.37
C GLN A 148 -8.54 -24.70 21.20
N GLU A 149 -7.80 -25.60 20.56
CA GLU A 149 -6.91 -26.57 21.21
C GLU A 149 -5.51 -26.00 21.51
N GLY A 150 -5.25 -24.74 21.17
CA GLY A 150 -3.95 -24.08 21.34
C GLY A 150 -2.89 -24.44 20.28
N LYS A 151 -3.26 -25.17 19.22
CA LYS A 151 -2.36 -25.55 18.12
C LYS A 151 -2.34 -24.47 17.04
N ASP A 152 -1.22 -24.32 16.33
CA ASP A 152 -1.10 -23.32 15.27
C ASP A 152 -2.11 -23.58 14.12
N ASP A 153 -2.83 -22.53 13.74
CA ASP A 153 -3.85 -22.54 12.70
C ASP A 153 -3.74 -21.28 11.83
N ILE A 154 -3.01 -21.40 10.73
CA ILE A 154 -2.77 -20.30 9.81
C ILE A 154 -4.03 -19.83 9.05
N SER A 155 -5.15 -20.55 9.11
CA SER A 155 -6.40 -20.15 8.44
C SER A 155 -6.96 -18.82 8.96
N GLY A 156 -6.59 -18.44 10.19
CA GLY A 156 -6.98 -17.19 10.81
C GLY A 156 -6.07 -15.99 10.50
N MET A 157 -5.13 -16.07 9.55
CA MET A 157 -4.18 -14.96 9.30
C MET A 157 -4.85 -13.68 8.76
N PRO A 158 -4.31 -12.48 9.04
CA PRO A 158 -4.71 -11.26 8.34
C PRO A 158 -4.36 -11.35 6.84
N THR A 159 -5.19 -10.74 5.98
CA THR A 159 -4.99 -10.72 4.51
C THR A 159 -4.73 -9.32 3.94
N SER A 160 -4.70 -8.30 4.79
CA SER A 160 -4.44 -6.90 4.39
C SER A 160 -3.71 -6.13 5.49
N SER A 161 -3.06 -5.03 5.10
CA SER A 161 -2.41 -4.08 6.00
C SER A 161 -3.42 -3.47 6.97
N LYS A 162 -4.65 -3.21 6.52
CA LYS A 162 -5.74 -2.73 7.38
C LYS A 162 -6.07 -3.76 8.47
N GLU A 163 -6.24 -5.05 8.13
CA GLU A 163 -6.50 -6.07 9.15
C GLU A 163 -5.34 -6.22 10.13
N ALA A 164 -4.10 -6.27 9.64
CA ALA A 164 -2.91 -6.40 10.48
C ALA A 164 -2.73 -5.21 11.43
N MET A 165 -3.01 -3.98 10.98
CA MET A 165 -2.88 -2.78 11.83
C MET A 165 -4.01 -2.64 12.85
N LEU A 166 -5.19 -3.20 12.58
CA LEU A 166 -6.24 -3.35 13.58
C LEU A 166 -5.85 -4.35 14.67
N ASP A 167 -5.11 -5.41 14.33
CA ASP A 167 -4.54 -6.35 15.33
C ASP A 167 -3.43 -5.68 16.15
N VAL A 168 -2.52 -4.95 15.51
CA VAL A 168 -1.46 -4.18 16.22
C VAL A 168 -2.07 -3.12 17.14
N ALA A 169 -3.14 -2.44 16.74
CA ALA A 169 -3.83 -1.49 17.62
C ALA A 169 -4.49 -2.16 18.84
N SER A 170 -4.96 -3.40 18.70
CA SER A 170 -5.45 -4.20 19.84
C SER A 170 -4.30 -4.61 20.76
N ALA A 171 -3.20 -5.13 20.20
CA ALA A 171 -1.99 -5.49 20.94
C ALA A 171 -1.34 -4.29 21.66
N LEU A 172 -1.39 -3.08 21.10
CA LEU A 172 -0.93 -1.86 21.76
C LEU A 172 -1.76 -1.53 23.02
N ASN A 173 -3.03 -1.90 23.08
CA ASN A 173 -3.83 -1.70 24.31
C ASN A 173 -3.43 -2.70 25.40
N ASP A 174 -3.29 -3.99 25.07
CA ASP A 174 -2.78 -5.04 25.99
C ASP A 174 -1.35 -4.70 26.48
N PHE A 175 -0.49 -4.19 25.58
CA PHE A 175 0.83 -3.67 25.94
C PHE A 175 0.77 -2.50 26.93
N LEU A 176 -0.16 -1.56 26.76
CA LEU A 176 -0.32 -0.44 27.69
C LEU A 176 -0.99 -0.85 29.01
N GLU A 177 -1.68 -2.00 29.07
CA GLU A 177 -2.11 -2.60 30.34
C GLU A 177 -0.94 -3.22 31.10
N LYS A 178 -0.01 -3.88 30.39
CA LYS A 178 1.27 -4.34 30.97
C LYS A 178 2.16 -3.16 31.41
N PHE A 179 2.36 -2.15 30.55
CA PHE A 179 3.27 -1.02 30.79
C PHE A 179 2.52 0.32 30.98
N PRO A 180 1.77 0.50 32.10
CA PRO A 180 0.91 1.66 32.30
C PRO A 180 1.66 3.00 32.41
N THR A 181 2.95 2.98 32.75
CA THR A 181 3.85 4.16 32.78
C THR A 181 4.12 4.76 31.40
N LEU A 182 3.80 4.03 30.32
CA LEU A 182 3.87 4.50 28.94
C LEU A 182 2.55 5.13 28.45
N LYS A 183 1.47 5.13 29.24
CA LYS A 183 0.22 5.78 28.85
C LYS A 183 0.41 7.29 28.68
N ASN A 184 -0.15 7.81 27.58
CA ASN A 184 -0.04 9.18 27.08
C ASN A 184 1.37 9.60 26.62
N ARG A 185 2.32 8.65 26.49
CA ARG A 185 3.67 8.95 25.99
C ARG A 185 3.63 9.50 24.57
N ASP A 186 4.54 10.41 24.28
CA ASP A 186 4.88 10.81 22.91
C ASP A 186 5.34 9.57 22.12
N PHE A 187 4.65 9.30 21.02
CA PHE A 187 4.71 8.02 20.32
C PHE A 187 4.99 8.23 18.84
N TYR A 188 5.89 7.42 18.30
CA TYR A 188 6.29 7.46 16.91
C TYR A 188 6.12 6.09 16.25
N LEU A 189 5.72 6.11 14.99
CA LEU A 189 5.57 4.92 14.16
C LEU A 189 6.78 4.84 13.22
N ALA A 190 7.57 3.78 13.33
CA ALA A 190 8.75 3.56 12.51
C ALA A 190 8.71 2.19 11.85
N GLY A 191 9.43 2.05 10.75
CA GLY A 191 9.59 0.76 10.11
C GLY A 191 10.28 0.83 8.77
N GLU A 192 10.45 -0.32 8.14
CA GLU A 192 11.19 -0.46 6.88
C GLU A 192 10.39 -1.28 5.84
N SER A 193 10.66 -1.07 4.55
CA SER A 193 10.09 -1.88 3.47
C SER A 193 8.56 -1.79 3.39
N TYR A 194 7.84 -2.92 3.40
CA TYR A 194 6.36 -2.97 3.45
C TYR A 194 5.73 -2.32 4.70
N ALA A 195 6.50 -2.01 5.75
CA ALA A 195 6.02 -1.14 6.83
C ALA A 195 5.65 0.27 6.33
N GLY A 196 6.13 0.65 5.15
CA GLY A 196 5.66 1.77 4.34
C GLY A 196 4.15 1.79 4.09
N ARG A 197 3.45 0.65 4.19
CA ARG A 197 1.98 0.56 4.19
C ARG A 197 1.40 0.44 5.58
N TYR A 198 1.98 -0.44 6.41
CA TYR A 198 1.50 -0.71 7.77
C TYR A 198 1.43 0.57 8.61
N MET A 199 2.52 1.34 8.72
CA MET A 199 2.54 2.50 9.61
C MET A 199 1.58 3.63 9.16
N PRO A 200 1.45 3.98 7.86
CA PRO A 200 0.39 4.89 7.42
C PRO A 200 -1.03 4.37 7.66
N PHE A 201 -1.32 3.08 7.50
CA PHE A 201 -2.63 2.52 7.85
C PHE A 201 -2.93 2.66 9.35
N LEU A 202 -1.97 2.35 10.24
CA LEU A 202 -2.14 2.52 11.69
C LEU A 202 -2.34 3.99 12.07
N LEU A 203 -1.57 4.91 11.47
CA LEU A 203 -1.74 6.35 11.62
C LEU A 203 -3.15 6.79 11.22
N HIS A 204 -3.61 6.36 10.05
CA HIS A 204 -4.92 6.71 9.51
C HIS A 204 -6.07 6.21 10.38
N LEU A 205 -6.00 4.95 10.84
CA LEU A 205 -7.00 4.37 11.76
C LEU A 205 -7.04 5.13 13.10
N TYR A 206 -5.89 5.57 13.62
CA TYR A 206 -5.80 6.36 14.86
C TYR A 206 -6.30 7.80 14.69
N ASP A 207 -6.03 8.44 13.55
CA ASP A 207 -6.47 9.82 13.28
C ASP A 207 -7.98 9.89 13.08
N THR A 208 -8.54 8.96 12.30
CA THR A 208 -9.99 8.81 12.03
C THR A 208 -10.79 8.27 13.22
N LYS A 209 -10.13 7.84 14.30
CA LYS A 209 -10.75 7.20 15.48
C LYS A 209 -11.41 5.85 15.19
N ALA A 210 -11.03 5.20 14.09
CA ALA A 210 -11.35 3.79 13.84
C ALA A 210 -10.63 2.85 14.82
N VAL A 211 -9.49 3.28 15.38
CA VAL A 211 -8.86 2.67 16.56
C VAL A 211 -8.51 3.73 17.60
N THR A 212 -8.39 3.29 18.85
CA THR A 212 -7.88 4.08 19.95
C THR A 212 -6.86 3.27 20.75
N PHE A 213 -5.81 3.95 21.20
CA PHE A 213 -4.84 3.47 22.19
C PHE A 213 -4.29 4.69 22.93
N ALA A 214 -3.90 4.51 24.19
CA ALA A 214 -3.53 5.61 25.08
C ALA A 214 -2.08 6.10 24.84
N LEU A 215 -1.77 6.55 23.63
CA LEU A 215 -0.49 7.15 23.23
C LEU A 215 -0.71 8.41 22.38
N ASN A 216 0.29 9.29 22.35
CA ASN A 216 0.24 10.58 21.67
C ASN A 216 1.07 10.54 20.38
N VAL A 217 0.47 10.11 19.26
CA VAL A 217 1.20 9.98 17.98
C VAL A 217 1.73 11.34 17.52
N LYS A 218 3.06 11.46 17.41
CA LYS A 218 3.78 12.68 17.01
C LYS A 218 4.27 12.65 15.57
N GLY A 219 4.68 11.49 15.08
CA GLY A 219 5.22 11.37 13.74
C GLY A 219 5.48 9.95 13.30
N VAL A 220 5.87 9.84 12.03
CA VAL A 220 6.08 8.58 11.32
C VAL A 220 7.40 8.65 10.55
N PHE A 221 8.28 7.65 10.67
CA PHE A 221 9.54 7.63 9.93
C PHE A 221 9.87 6.27 9.32
N LEU A 222 9.96 6.23 7.99
CA LEU A 222 9.87 5.00 7.20
C LEU A 222 11.08 4.84 6.28
N GLY A 223 11.81 3.74 6.46
CA GLY A 223 12.97 3.35 5.67
C GLY A 223 12.57 2.56 4.43
N ASN A 224 13.12 2.90 3.27
CA ASN A 224 12.96 2.16 2.01
C ASN A 224 11.49 1.74 1.78
N ALA A 225 10.60 2.72 1.95
CA ALA A 225 9.20 2.49 2.27
C ALA A 225 8.34 2.22 1.02
N ALA A 226 7.74 1.03 0.94
CA ALA A 226 6.80 0.70 -0.13
C ALA A 226 5.45 1.40 0.13
N ILE A 227 5.12 2.41 -0.68
CA ILE A 227 4.00 3.34 -0.47
C ILE A 227 3.12 3.44 -1.73
N TYR A 228 3.73 3.58 -2.91
CA TYR A 228 3.05 3.88 -4.17
C TYR A 228 3.70 3.07 -5.30
N ALA A 229 3.28 1.81 -5.43
CA ALA A 229 3.86 0.82 -6.32
C ALA A 229 3.89 1.28 -7.79
N SER A 230 2.87 1.97 -8.29
CA SER A 230 2.83 2.42 -9.70
C SER A 230 3.94 3.42 -10.05
N ILE A 231 4.35 4.26 -9.09
CA ILE A 231 5.47 5.20 -9.23
C ILE A 231 6.80 4.48 -8.90
N GLN A 232 6.86 3.76 -7.78
CA GLN A 232 8.10 3.15 -7.28
C GLN A 232 8.60 1.96 -8.11
N TYR A 233 7.74 1.22 -8.81
CA TYR A 233 8.23 0.26 -9.82
C TYR A 233 8.70 0.97 -11.11
N GLY A 234 8.25 2.21 -11.34
CA GLY A 234 8.64 3.05 -12.47
C GLY A 234 10.11 3.46 -12.48
N SER A 235 10.70 3.67 -11.30
CA SER A 235 12.10 4.08 -11.15
C SER A 235 13.11 2.96 -11.36
N ILE A 236 12.72 1.69 -11.19
CA ILE A 236 13.66 0.55 -11.18
C ILE A 236 14.59 0.51 -12.41
N PRO A 237 14.12 0.68 -13.67
CA PRO A 237 15.01 0.65 -14.84
C PRO A 237 15.95 1.87 -14.91
N ASP A 238 15.48 3.05 -14.51
CA ASP A 238 16.27 4.29 -14.45
C ASP A 238 17.34 4.19 -13.36
N HIS A 239 16.97 3.67 -12.19
CA HIS A 239 17.88 3.49 -11.06
C HIS A 239 18.98 2.47 -11.39
N GLY A 240 18.61 1.34 -11.99
CA GLY A 240 19.57 0.33 -12.47
C GLY A 240 20.53 0.85 -13.54
N GLU A 241 20.07 1.71 -14.45
CA GLU A 241 20.96 2.39 -15.40
C GLU A 241 21.89 3.38 -14.68
N SER A 242 21.39 4.13 -13.68
CA SER A 242 22.19 5.11 -12.94
C SER A 242 23.34 4.50 -12.13
N PHE A 243 23.21 3.23 -11.71
CA PHE A 243 24.30 2.45 -11.10
C PHE A 243 25.14 1.63 -12.09
N GLY A 244 24.82 1.68 -13.38
CA GLY A 244 25.53 0.91 -14.40
C GLY A 244 25.32 -0.61 -14.30
N ILE A 245 24.34 -1.07 -13.53
CA ILE A 245 23.99 -2.50 -13.41
C ILE A 245 23.16 -3.01 -14.59
N VAL A 246 22.54 -2.10 -15.35
CA VAL A 246 21.98 -2.36 -16.69
C VAL A 246 22.39 -1.25 -17.66
N SER A 247 22.62 -1.62 -18.92
CA SER A 247 22.88 -0.67 -20.01
C SER A 247 21.59 -0.06 -20.57
N TYR A 248 21.71 1.04 -21.31
CA TYR A 248 20.59 1.67 -22.02
C TYR A 248 19.79 0.67 -22.88
N ALA A 249 20.45 -0.25 -23.59
CA ALA A 249 19.77 -1.27 -24.39
C ALA A 249 18.93 -2.24 -23.54
N GLN A 250 19.45 -2.63 -22.37
CA GLN A 250 18.75 -3.48 -21.41
C GLN A 250 17.58 -2.74 -20.77
N LYS A 251 17.75 -1.46 -20.40
CA LYS A 251 16.67 -0.57 -19.94
C LYS A 251 15.52 -0.46 -20.94
N ILE A 252 15.81 -0.27 -22.24
CA ILE A 252 14.77 -0.24 -23.27
C ILE A 252 13.95 -1.55 -23.32
N HIS A 253 14.58 -2.71 -23.10
CA HIS A 253 13.87 -3.98 -22.98
C HIS A 253 13.03 -4.05 -21.68
N LEU A 254 13.60 -3.66 -20.54
CA LEU A 254 12.95 -3.64 -19.23
C LEU A 254 11.69 -2.75 -19.23
N ASN A 255 11.71 -1.62 -19.95
CA ASN A 255 10.55 -0.74 -20.08
C ASN A 255 9.30 -1.47 -20.63
N SER A 256 9.46 -2.48 -21.47
CA SER A 256 8.31 -3.28 -21.95
C SER A 256 7.62 -4.09 -20.84
N LEU A 257 8.40 -4.61 -19.88
CA LEU A 257 7.89 -5.29 -18.68
C LEU A 257 7.29 -4.29 -17.69
N LEU A 258 7.91 -3.11 -17.54
CA LEU A 258 7.39 -2.01 -16.73
C LEU A 258 6.01 -1.56 -17.19
N GLU A 259 5.78 -1.42 -18.50
CA GLU A 259 4.45 -1.04 -18.98
C GLU A 259 3.40 -2.14 -18.76
N GLN A 260 3.76 -3.43 -18.71
CA GLN A 260 2.81 -4.45 -18.26
C GLN A 260 2.56 -4.35 -16.75
N CYS A 261 3.60 -4.11 -15.95
CA CYS A 261 3.48 -3.91 -14.50
C CYS A 261 2.51 -2.78 -14.16
N ARG A 262 2.67 -1.64 -14.83
CA ARG A 262 1.79 -0.47 -14.65
C ARG A 262 0.35 -0.76 -15.10
N ARG A 263 0.15 -1.45 -16.23
CA ARG A 263 -1.19 -1.88 -16.66
C ARG A 263 -1.86 -2.76 -15.61
N ASP A 264 -1.16 -3.76 -15.10
CA ASP A 264 -1.71 -4.70 -14.12
C ASP A 264 -2.09 -3.98 -12.81
N ILE A 265 -1.26 -3.04 -12.33
CA ILE A 265 -1.57 -2.19 -11.17
C ILE A 265 -2.80 -1.32 -11.42
N LEU A 266 -2.84 -0.60 -12.54
CA LEU A 266 -3.93 0.34 -12.86
C LEU A 266 -5.28 -0.36 -13.11
N GLN A 267 -5.25 -1.64 -13.51
CA GLN A 267 -6.44 -2.49 -13.67
C GLN A 267 -6.80 -3.25 -12.40
N SER A 268 -6.11 -3.02 -11.28
CA SER A 268 -6.25 -3.77 -10.03
C SER A 268 -6.00 -5.28 -10.14
N ASN A 269 -5.25 -5.71 -11.17
CA ASN A 269 -4.84 -7.10 -11.40
C ASN A 269 -3.58 -7.43 -10.57
N PHE A 270 -3.60 -7.19 -9.26
CA PHE A 270 -2.40 -7.23 -8.41
C PHE A 270 -1.72 -8.61 -8.34
N VAL A 271 -2.47 -9.71 -8.46
CA VAL A 271 -1.91 -11.06 -8.61
C VAL A 271 -1.14 -11.21 -9.93
N ALA A 272 -1.62 -10.62 -11.03
CA ALA A 272 -0.88 -10.59 -12.29
C ALA A 272 0.34 -9.65 -12.21
N ALA A 273 0.20 -8.50 -11.53
CA ALA A 273 1.31 -7.61 -11.22
C ALA A 273 2.43 -8.37 -10.47
N HIS A 274 2.08 -9.19 -9.49
CA HIS A 274 3.03 -10.09 -8.84
C HIS A 274 3.60 -11.13 -9.81
N GLN A 275 2.75 -11.96 -10.42
CA GLN A 275 3.23 -13.19 -11.05
C GLN A 275 3.85 -12.98 -12.44
N LYS A 276 3.38 -11.98 -13.18
CA LYS A 276 3.58 -11.87 -14.64
C LYS A 276 4.34 -10.62 -15.10
N SER A 277 4.44 -9.58 -14.27
CA SER A 277 5.01 -8.29 -14.73
C SER A 277 5.92 -7.56 -13.74
N CYS A 278 5.45 -7.06 -12.60
CA CYS A 278 6.26 -6.25 -11.69
C CYS A 278 7.39 -7.03 -11.00
N TRP A 279 7.13 -8.26 -10.54
CA TRP A 279 8.20 -9.12 -9.98
C TRP A 279 9.12 -9.67 -11.09
N PRO A 280 8.61 -10.13 -12.26
CA PRO A 280 9.46 -10.41 -13.42
C PRO A 280 10.35 -9.23 -13.86
N LEU A 281 9.86 -7.98 -13.87
CA LEU A 281 10.68 -6.78 -14.13
C LEU A 281 11.89 -6.74 -13.18
N MET A 282 11.65 -6.83 -11.87
CA MET A 282 12.70 -6.85 -10.86
C MET A 282 13.69 -8.01 -11.10
N LYS A 283 13.18 -9.24 -11.27
CA LYS A 283 14.03 -10.42 -11.60
C LYS A 283 14.85 -10.20 -12.86
N SER A 284 14.30 -9.55 -13.88
CA SER A 284 14.99 -9.28 -15.13
C SER A 284 16.13 -8.30 -14.96
N VAL A 285 16.03 -7.30 -14.07
CA VAL A 285 17.17 -6.43 -13.70
C VAL A 285 18.25 -7.25 -13.00
N LEU A 286 17.89 -8.01 -11.97
CA LEU A 286 18.83 -8.82 -11.18
C LEU A 286 19.55 -9.86 -12.03
N ALA A 287 18.85 -10.56 -12.93
CA ALA A 287 19.44 -11.53 -13.83
C ALA A 287 20.40 -10.87 -14.84
N GLN A 288 20.04 -9.68 -15.35
CA GLN A 288 20.86 -8.93 -16.30
C GLN A 288 22.09 -8.26 -15.67
N SER A 289 22.07 -8.02 -14.36
CA SER A 289 23.21 -7.50 -13.60
C SER A 289 24.20 -8.56 -13.12
N GLY A 290 23.95 -9.85 -13.43
CA GLY A 290 24.80 -10.97 -13.00
C GLY A 290 24.38 -11.60 -11.66
N ASN A 291 23.10 -11.49 -11.29
CA ASN A 291 22.53 -11.94 -10.01
C ASN A 291 23.09 -11.19 -8.79
N LEU A 292 23.14 -9.86 -8.87
CA LEU A 292 23.29 -9.02 -7.69
C LEU A 292 22.10 -9.21 -6.74
N ASP A 293 22.28 -8.84 -5.48
CA ASP A 293 21.17 -8.82 -4.53
C ASP A 293 20.24 -7.61 -4.74
N ALA A 294 18.96 -7.79 -4.42
CA ALA A 294 17.95 -6.74 -4.56
C ALA A 294 17.94 -5.75 -3.39
N TYR A 295 18.39 -6.16 -2.21
CA TYR A 295 18.46 -5.33 -1.02
C TYR A 295 19.78 -4.55 -0.95
N ASP A 296 20.85 -5.04 -1.60
CA ASP A 296 22.11 -4.29 -1.83
C ASP A 296 22.78 -4.65 -3.17
N VAL A 297 22.70 -3.72 -4.12
CA VAL A 297 23.29 -3.89 -5.47
C VAL A 297 24.81 -3.99 -5.50
N ARG A 298 25.49 -3.79 -4.36
CA ARG A 298 26.96 -3.98 -4.26
C ARG A 298 27.34 -5.42 -3.95
N LEU A 299 26.37 -6.26 -3.58
CA LEU A 299 26.59 -7.64 -3.13
C LEU A 299 26.07 -8.64 -4.17
N PRO A 300 26.74 -9.81 -4.34
CA PRO A 300 26.16 -10.94 -5.05
C PRO A 300 25.04 -11.55 -4.20
N ARG A 301 24.02 -12.13 -4.84
CA ARG A 301 22.87 -12.74 -4.17
C ARG A 301 23.26 -13.85 -3.17
N GLU A 302 24.39 -14.52 -3.39
CA GLU A 302 24.93 -15.57 -2.53
C GLU A 302 25.53 -15.04 -1.20
N ALA A 303 25.73 -13.72 -1.05
CA ALA A 303 26.26 -13.13 0.18
C ALA A 303 25.29 -13.23 1.38
N LEU A 304 24.01 -13.56 1.15
CA LEU A 304 22.94 -13.60 2.16
C LEU A 304 22.98 -14.79 3.14
N GLU A 305 24.05 -15.59 3.23
CA GLU A 305 24.13 -16.68 4.24
C GLU A 305 24.02 -16.18 5.70
N SER A 306 24.29 -14.88 5.95
CA SER A 306 23.95 -14.19 7.21
C SER A 306 22.48 -14.34 7.59
N HIS A 307 21.56 -14.39 6.62
CA HIS A 307 20.13 -14.33 6.89
C HIS A 307 19.59 -15.58 7.60
N LYS A 308 20.30 -16.71 7.52
CA LYS A 308 19.94 -17.94 8.27
C LYS A 308 20.35 -17.87 9.74
N MET A 309 21.16 -16.88 10.14
CA MET A 309 21.77 -16.81 11.46
C MET A 309 20.75 -16.56 12.58
N LEU A 310 19.79 -15.65 12.39
CA LEU A 310 18.70 -15.41 13.35
C LEU A 310 17.88 -16.67 13.63
N ALA A 311 17.45 -17.39 12.60
CA ALA A 311 16.70 -18.63 12.77
C ALA A 311 17.53 -19.68 13.51
N ARG A 312 18.79 -19.89 13.10
CA ARG A 312 19.72 -20.81 13.77
C ARG A 312 19.95 -20.44 15.24
N TYR A 313 20.06 -19.15 15.57
CA TYR A 313 20.22 -18.66 16.94
C TYR A 313 18.97 -18.94 17.79
N LEU A 314 17.78 -18.50 17.36
CA LEU A 314 16.54 -18.69 18.15
C LEU A 314 16.23 -20.18 18.38
N ILE A 315 16.49 -21.04 17.40
CA ILE A 315 16.31 -22.49 17.51
C ILE A 315 17.40 -23.12 18.39
N HIS A 316 18.63 -22.62 18.36
CA HIS A 316 19.69 -23.08 19.27
C HIS A 316 19.42 -22.70 20.73
N VAL A 317 18.83 -21.52 20.98
CA VAL A 317 18.34 -21.12 22.30
C VAL A 317 17.19 -22.03 22.77
N ASP A 318 16.18 -22.27 21.93
CA ASP A 318 15.02 -23.13 22.29
C ASP A 318 15.42 -24.57 22.61
N MET A 319 16.37 -25.16 21.85
CA MET A 319 16.81 -26.54 22.06
C MET A 319 17.64 -26.76 23.33
N ASN A 320 18.28 -25.71 23.87
CA ASN A 320 19.29 -25.84 24.93
C ASN A 320 18.86 -25.27 26.30
N ASP A 321 17.74 -24.54 26.39
CA ASP A 321 17.32 -23.89 27.64
C ASP A 321 15.85 -24.19 28.01
N GLU A 322 15.66 -25.10 28.98
CA GLU A 322 14.34 -25.46 29.51
C GLU A 322 13.63 -24.29 30.22
N ASN A 323 14.38 -23.25 30.65
CA ASN A 323 13.83 -22.09 31.37
C ASN A 323 13.41 -20.92 30.45
N ARG A 324 13.60 -21.04 29.12
CA ARG A 324 13.20 -20.06 28.08
C ARG A 324 13.34 -18.58 28.48
N PRO A 325 14.56 -18.08 28.69
CA PRO A 325 14.80 -16.72 29.19
C PRO A 325 14.37 -15.57 28.26
N LEU A 326 13.99 -15.89 27.01
CA LEU A 326 13.47 -14.96 26.01
C LEU A 326 11.92 -15.04 25.83
N HIS A 327 11.23 -15.80 26.69
CA HIS A 327 9.76 -15.80 26.87
C HIS A 327 8.89 -16.07 25.63
N PHE A 328 9.39 -16.84 24.65
CA PHE A 328 8.59 -17.33 23.52
C PHE A 328 7.98 -18.72 23.79
N GLU A 329 6.88 -19.03 23.09
CA GLU A 329 6.22 -20.34 23.22
C GLU A 329 6.98 -21.41 22.43
N LYS A 330 6.91 -22.67 22.89
CA LYS A 330 7.67 -23.77 22.30
C LYS A 330 7.29 -23.97 20.83
N PHE A 331 8.31 -24.10 20.00
CA PHE A 331 8.17 -24.59 18.64
C PHE A 331 7.73 -26.06 18.65
N ASP A 332 6.60 -26.38 18.03
CA ASP A 332 6.10 -27.76 17.98
C ASP A 332 6.78 -28.55 16.85
N ILE A 333 7.84 -29.28 17.20
CA ILE A 333 8.67 -30.03 16.24
C ILE A 333 7.98 -31.37 15.95
N HIS A 334 6.94 -31.33 15.11
CA HIS A 334 6.08 -32.48 14.80
C HIS A 334 6.23 -33.06 13.39
N SER A 335 7.34 -32.78 12.69
CA SER A 335 7.94 -33.72 11.73
C SER A 335 9.44 -33.49 11.54
N GLN A 336 10.19 -34.52 11.11
CA GLN A 336 11.59 -34.35 10.66
C GLN A 336 11.70 -33.69 9.26
N SER A 337 10.57 -33.38 8.62
CA SER A 337 10.48 -32.67 7.34
C SER A 337 10.24 -31.16 7.50
N ASP A 338 9.65 -30.71 8.61
CA ASP A 338 9.36 -29.29 8.90
C ASP A 338 10.53 -28.63 9.61
N TYR A 339 11.66 -28.54 8.90
CA TYR A 339 12.87 -27.90 9.40
C TYR A 339 12.64 -26.40 9.63
N TYR A 340 12.63 -26.00 10.91
CA TYR A 340 12.71 -24.62 11.46
C TYR A 340 11.38 -23.84 11.60
N ASN A 341 10.74 -23.93 12.77
CA ASN A 341 9.48 -23.26 13.10
C ASN A 341 9.56 -21.72 13.32
N PHE A 342 10.75 -21.10 13.33
CA PHE A 342 10.87 -19.65 13.17
C PHE A 342 11.15 -19.32 11.70
N HIS A 343 10.18 -18.71 11.03
CA HIS A 343 10.36 -18.18 9.69
C HIS A 343 10.61 -16.68 9.72
N ARG A 344 11.74 -16.24 9.13
CA ARG A 344 12.03 -14.81 8.94
C ARG A 344 10.94 -14.08 8.16
N CYS A 345 10.36 -14.74 7.16
CA CYS A 345 9.19 -14.26 6.44
C CYS A 345 8.27 -15.44 6.11
N THR A 346 6.99 -15.34 6.48
CA THR A 346 6.01 -16.42 6.31
C THR A 346 5.41 -16.36 4.91
N ALA A 347 5.75 -17.34 4.06
CA ALA A 347 5.31 -17.38 2.65
C ALA A 347 3.78 -17.42 2.47
N GLY A 348 3.06 -18.02 3.43
CA GLY A 348 1.58 -17.99 3.46
C GLY A 348 1.02 -16.57 3.57
N ILE A 349 1.61 -15.72 4.42
CA ILE A 349 1.21 -14.32 4.58
C ILE A 349 1.56 -13.51 3.33
N MET A 350 2.75 -13.69 2.76
CA MET A 350 3.11 -13.08 1.47
C MET A 350 2.06 -13.38 0.39
N THR A 351 1.60 -14.63 0.31
CA THR A 351 0.58 -15.09 -0.64
C THR A 351 -0.79 -14.49 -0.35
N ALA A 352 -1.22 -14.47 0.91
CA ALA A 352 -2.49 -13.90 1.35
C ALA A 352 -2.61 -12.38 1.10
N PHE A 353 -1.48 -11.70 0.93
CA PHE A 353 -1.39 -10.26 0.64
C PHE A 353 -1.21 -9.94 -0.85
N PHE A 354 -1.21 -10.91 -1.78
CA PHE A 354 -0.98 -10.64 -3.21
C PHE A 354 -1.98 -9.64 -3.83
N ASP A 355 -3.20 -9.55 -3.29
CA ASP A 355 -4.22 -8.57 -3.70
C ASP A 355 -3.97 -7.14 -3.17
N GLU A 356 -2.98 -6.93 -2.30
CA GLU A 356 -2.62 -5.62 -1.75
C GLU A 356 -1.19 -5.17 -2.11
N VAL A 357 -0.24 -6.10 -2.31
CA VAL A 357 1.20 -5.78 -2.39
C VAL A 357 1.57 -4.77 -3.48
N TYR A 358 0.83 -4.75 -4.58
CA TYR A 358 1.05 -3.86 -5.72
C TYR A 358 -0.01 -2.76 -5.86
N GLN A 359 -0.95 -2.67 -4.92
CA GLN A 359 -1.91 -1.57 -4.86
C GLN A 359 -1.18 -0.31 -4.39
N ASP A 360 -1.51 0.87 -4.92
CA ASP A 360 -1.05 2.12 -4.32
C ASP A 360 -1.72 2.34 -2.96
N LEU A 361 -1.12 3.10 -2.03
CA LEU A 361 -1.83 3.44 -0.80
C LEU A 361 -3.06 4.32 -1.10
N PRO A 362 -4.21 4.12 -0.43
CA PRO A 362 -5.40 4.96 -0.62
C PRO A 362 -5.16 6.45 -0.35
N ASP A 363 -5.84 7.32 -1.09
CA ASP A 363 -5.66 8.78 -1.00
C ASP A 363 -6.00 9.37 0.38
N ASP A 364 -6.92 8.77 1.14
CA ASP A 364 -7.26 9.19 2.50
C ASP A 364 -6.17 8.82 3.52
N VAL A 365 -5.51 7.67 3.34
CA VAL A 365 -4.30 7.27 4.07
C VAL A 365 -3.15 8.20 3.73
N LEU A 366 -2.91 8.47 2.44
CA LEU A 366 -1.84 9.37 1.97
C LEU A 366 -2.08 10.83 2.37
N HIS A 367 -3.33 11.30 2.34
CA HIS A 367 -3.71 12.60 2.89
C HIS A 367 -3.44 12.65 4.40
N THR A 368 -3.68 11.55 5.13
CA THR A 368 -3.40 11.49 6.57
C THR A 368 -1.89 11.50 6.87
N LEU A 369 -1.08 10.87 6.01
CA LEU A 369 0.37 10.89 6.10
C LEU A 369 0.94 12.28 5.75
N LEU A 370 0.69 12.78 4.53
CA LEU A 370 1.42 13.93 3.97
C LEU A 370 0.76 15.29 4.23
N ASN A 371 -0.57 15.36 4.35
CA ASN A 371 -1.30 16.64 4.39
C ASN A 371 -1.75 17.05 5.81
N LYS A 372 -1.84 16.10 6.76
CA LYS A 372 -2.19 16.42 8.16
C LYS A 372 -0.98 17.01 8.89
N LYS A 373 -0.94 18.35 8.99
CA LYS A 373 0.01 19.15 9.81
C LYS A 373 0.09 18.80 11.32
N LYS A 374 -0.63 17.77 11.78
CA LYS A 374 -0.51 17.23 13.14
C LYS A 374 0.76 16.40 13.31
N TYR A 375 1.12 15.59 12.32
CA TYR A 375 2.20 14.60 12.41
C TYR A 375 3.43 15.04 11.64
N ASN A 376 4.61 14.77 12.18
CA ASN A 376 5.87 14.89 11.44
C ASN A 376 6.06 13.61 10.61
N VAL A 377 6.63 13.70 9.40
CA VAL A 377 6.89 12.56 8.52
C VAL A 377 8.32 12.61 8.00
N LEU A 378 8.99 11.46 7.98
CA LEU A 378 10.29 11.28 7.35
C LEU A 378 10.28 10.02 6.48
N LEU A 379 10.54 10.16 5.18
CA LEU A 379 10.79 9.03 4.28
C LEU A 379 12.29 8.97 3.97
N TYR A 380 12.96 7.92 4.41
CA TYR A 380 14.40 7.76 4.20
C TYR A 380 14.70 6.52 3.36
N SER A 381 15.74 6.56 2.55
CA SER A 381 16.13 5.43 1.68
C SER A 381 17.64 5.21 1.75
N GLY A 382 18.06 3.97 1.92
CA GLY A 382 19.44 3.58 1.65
C GLY A 382 19.78 3.77 0.18
N GLN A 383 20.96 4.32 -0.10
CA GLN A 383 21.43 4.63 -1.45
C GLN A 383 21.41 3.41 -2.38
N PHE A 384 21.87 2.24 -1.93
CA PHE A 384 22.13 1.06 -2.77
C PHE A 384 20.98 0.03 -2.80
N ASP A 385 19.80 0.39 -2.28
CA ASP A 385 18.62 -0.46 -2.37
C ASP A 385 18.01 -0.42 -3.78
N LEU A 386 17.73 -1.59 -4.35
CA LEU A 386 16.94 -1.73 -5.57
C LEU A 386 15.52 -2.23 -5.29
N ARG A 387 15.25 -2.81 -4.12
CA ARG A 387 13.95 -3.40 -3.77
C ARG A 387 12.87 -2.35 -3.60
N VAL A 388 13.19 -1.23 -2.94
CA VAL A 388 12.37 -0.02 -2.85
C VAL A 388 13.32 1.18 -3.01
N ASP A 389 13.64 1.46 -4.26
CA ASP A 389 14.78 2.29 -4.58
C ASP A 389 14.65 3.77 -4.19
N SER A 390 15.79 4.41 -3.98
CA SER A 390 15.86 5.79 -3.49
C SER A 390 15.30 6.82 -4.49
N LEU A 391 15.39 6.54 -5.80
CA LEU A 391 14.77 7.38 -6.84
C LEU A 391 13.24 7.23 -6.81
N GLY A 392 12.70 6.03 -6.61
CA GLY A 392 11.27 5.77 -6.48
C GLY A 392 10.63 6.49 -5.30
N THR A 393 11.30 6.53 -4.15
CA THR A 393 10.84 7.32 -2.99
C THR A 393 10.84 8.83 -3.28
N GLN A 394 11.83 9.33 -4.03
CA GLN A 394 11.86 10.73 -4.47
C GLN A 394 10.78 11.05 -5.52
N GLU A 395 10.60 10.20 -6.53
CA GLU A 395 9.54 10.35 -7.54
C GLU A 395 8.15 10.31 -6.90
N PHE A 396 7.92 9.45 -5.90
CA PHE A 396 6.66 9.44 -5.15
C PHE A 396 6.36 10.82 -4.54
N LEU A 397 7.30 11.40 -3.80
CA LEU A 397 7.12 12.74 -3.21
C LEU A 397 7.06 13.85 -4.26
N ARG A 398 7.73 13.71 -5.41
CA ARG A 398 7.72 14.71 -6.49
C ARG A 398 6.39 14.76 -7.25
N LEU A 399 5.71 13.62 -7.37
CA LEU A 399 4.58 13.41 -8.28
C LEU A 399 3.23 13.17 -7.62
N TYR A 400 3.19 12.51 -6.45
CA TYR A 400 1.93 12.22 -5.79
C TYR A 400 1.21 13.54 -5.39
N PRO A 401 -0.10 13.69 -5.58
CA PRO A 401 -0.85 14.94 -5.38
C PRO A 401 -0.96 15.53 -3.94
N TRP A 402 0.12 15.71 -3.17
CA TRP A 402 0.09 16.30 -1.80
C TRP A 402 0.20 17.85 -1.74
N VAL A 403 0.04 18.45 -0.56
CA VAL A 403 -0.14 19.91 -0.36
C VAL A 403 1.13 20.72 -0.61
N GLN A 404 2.27 20.33 -0.02
CA GLN A 404 3.53 21.08 -0.09
C GLN A 404 4.48 20.55 -1.20
N ARG A 405 3.94 19.75 -2.15
CA ARG A 405 4.66 19.13 -3.26
C ARG A 405 5.54 20.11 -4.05
N GLU A 406 5.03 21.28 -4.40
CA GLU A 406 5.80 22.26 -5.17
C GLU A 406 6.93 22.90 -4.36
N GLN A 407 6.71 23.13 -3.07
CA GLN A 407 7.75 23.63 -2.16
C GLN A 407 8.86 22.59 -1.99
N TYR A 408 8.49 21.29 -1.90
CA TYR A 408 9.45 20.18 -1.86
C TYR A 408 10.26 20.09 -3.16
N ASN A 409 9.60 20.21 -4.32
CA ASN A 409 10.24 20.19 -5.63
C ASN A 409 11.20 21.38 -5.85
N ALA A 410 10.87 22.54 -5.30
CA ALA A 410 11.72 23.74 -5.36
C ALA A 410 12.86 23.74 -4.33
N GLN A 411 12.83 22.85 -3.32
CA GLN A 411 13.81 22.86 -2.24
C GLN A 411 15.14 22.23 -2.65
N LYS A 412 16.23 23.01 -2.51
CA LYS A 412 17.61 22.53 -2.63
C LYS A 412 17.92 21.47 -1.57
N LEU A 413 18.66 20.43 -1.96
CA LEU A 413 19.16 19.39 -1.05
C LEU A 413 20.05 19.97 0.05
N ILE A 414 19.84 19.54 1.30
CA ILE A 414 20.63 19.91 2.48
C ILE A 414 21.55 18.73 2.82
N GLN A 415 22.82 19.00 3.12
CA GLN A 415 23.76 17.95 3.56
C GLN A 415 23.39 17.43 4.95
N PHE A 416 23.31 16.10 5.09
CA PHE A 416 23.24 15.46 6.39
C PHE A 416 24.63 15.01 6.82
N LYS A 417 25.06 15.43 8.01
CA LYS A 417 26.28 14.97 8.68
C LYS A 417 25.94 14.50 10.09
N VAL A 418 26.61 13.44 10.55
CA VAL A 418 26.46 12.92 11.93
C VAL A 418 27.01 13.92 12.96
N THR A 419 28.18 14.50 12.68
CA THR A 419 28.77 15.65 13.40
C THR A 419 29.25 16.70 12.39
N ASP A 420 29.47 17.94 12.81
CA ASP A 420 29.82 19.02 11.87
C ASP A 420 31.15 18.75 11.11
N ASP A 421 32.11 18.11 11.78
CA ASP A 421 33.41 17.69 11.22
C ASP A 421 33.33 16.40 10.36
N ALA A 422 32.23 15.65 10.44
CA ALA A 422 32.07 14.41 9.67
C ALA A 422 31.85 14.68 8.17
N PRO A 423 32.24 13.74 7.29
CA PRO A 423 31.79 13.75 5.89
C PRO A 423 30.26 13.63 5.81
N ALA A 424 29.68 14.16 4.72
CA ALA A 424 28.26 14.03 4.46
C ALA A 424 27.88 12.54 4.39
N SER A 425 26.94 12.14 5.25
CA SER A 425 26.40 10.77 5.32
C SER A 425 25.10 10.62 4.53
N GLY A 426 24.70 11.67 3.80
CA GLY A 426 23.49 11.70 3.01
C GLY A 426 23.07 13.12 2.65
N TYR A 427 21.94 13.23 1.96
CA TYR A 427 21.27 14.49 1.70
C TYR A 427 19.78 14.37 2.02
N PHE A 428 19.18 15.46 2.48
CA PHE A 428 17.77 15.51 2.83
C PHE A 428 17.07 16.74 2.24
N GLN A 429 15.76 16.62 2.07
CA GLN A 429 14.82 17.72 1.86
C GLN A 429 13.85 17.74 3.05
N TYR A 430 13.29 18.90 3.34
CA TYR A 430 12.34 19.11 4.44
C TYR A 430 11.44 20.32 4.18
N VAL A 431 10.13 20.08 4.08
CA VAL A 431 9.13 21.14 3.97
C VAL A 431 8.00 20.92 4.98
N ASP A 432 7.76 21.95 5.80
CA ASP A 432 6.69 22.06 6.80
C ASP A 432 6.69 20.96 7.87
N LYS A 433 6.34 19.73 7.50
CA LYS A 433 6.41 18.54 8.36
C LYS A 433 6.85 17.27 7.65
N VAL A 434 7.13 17.33 6.34
CA VAL A 434 7.56 16.18 5.53
C VAL A 434 9.04 16.35 5.22
N SER A 435 9.84 15.39 5.68
CA SER A 435 11.25 15.24 5.36
C SER A 435 11.46 14.06 4.42
N SER A 436 12.47 14.13 3.55
CA SER A 436 12.99 12.98 2.82
C SER A 436 14.50 12.91 2.93
N MET A 437 15.10 11.71 2.94
CA MET A 437 16.57 11.56 3.03
C MET A 437 17.09 10.38 2.21
N ILE A 438 18.21 10.57 1.50
CA ILE A 438 19.03 9.45 1.03
C ILE A 438 20.21 9.28 1.98
N ILE A 439 20.38 8.08 2.54
CA ILE A 439 21.52 7.70 3.39
C ILE A 439 22.62 7.08 2.52
N TYR A 440 23.79 7.71 2.48
CA TYR A 440 24.92 7.25 1.67
C TYR A 440 25.58 6.01 2.26
N GLY A 441 25.98 5.08 1.38
CA GLY A 441 26.57 3.79 1.79
C GLY A 441 25.60 2.79 2.41
N ALA A 442 24.37 3.20 2.74
CA ALA A 442 23.30 2.34 3.21
C ALA A 442 22.61 1.62 2.04
N SER A 443 21.82 0.60 2.40
CA SER A 443 20.99 -0.18 1.47
C SER A 443 19.63 -0.46 2.12
N HIS A 444 18.87 -1.49 1.71
CA HIS A 444 17.50 -1.72 2.20
C HIS A 444 17.40 -1.80 3.73
N LEU A 445 18.37 -2.47 4.38
CA LEU A 445 18.49 -2.58 5.83
C LEU A 445 19.38 -1.44 6.35
N THR A 446 18.79 -0.24 6.43
CA THR A 446 19.50 1.02 6.69
C THR A 446 20.19 1.06 8.05
N SER A 447 19.53 0.52 9.09
CA SER A 447 20.05 0.43 10.45
C SER A 447 21.12 -0.66 10.62
N GLU A 448 21.26 -1.56 9.66
CA GLU A 448 22.33 -2.56 9.64
C GLU A 448 23.61 -1.99 9.00
N LEU A 449 23.46 -1.40 7.81
CA LEU A 449 24.58 -1.02 6.93
C LEU A 449 25.09 0.41 7.14
N ALA A 450 24.25 1.32 7.66
CA ALA A 450 24.65 2.67 8.07
C ALA A 450 24.14 3.01 9.48
N PRO A 451 24.54 2.24 10.50
CA PRO A 451 23.93 2.31 11.83
C PRO A 451 24.09 3.68 12.52
N GLY A 452 25.28 4.29 12.43
CA GLY A 452 25.56 5.62 12.99
C GLY A 452 24.70 6.74 12.37
N PRO A 453 24.73 6.93 11.03
CA PRO A 453 23.85 7.87 10.35
C PRO A 453 22.36 7.66 10.65
N THR A 454 21.90 6.41 10.67
CA THR A 454 20.48 6.08 10.90
C THR A 454 20.04 6.37 12.34
N LEU A 455 20.89 6.13 13.35
CA LEU A 455 20.61 6.51 14.74
C LEU A 455 20.53 8.04 14.91
N GLU A 456 21.49 8.79 14.38
CA GLU A 456 21.49 10.27 14.50
C GLU A 456 20.33 10.91 13.72
N MET A 457 19.95 10.32 12.59
CA MET A 457 18.75 10.71 11.84
C MET A 457 17.48 10.51 12.68
N ALA A 458 17.29 9.33 13.28
CA ALA A 458 16.14 9.04 14.14
C ALA A 458 16.09 9.98 15.37
N LYS A 459 17.24 10.22 16.01
CA LYS A 459 17.42 11.17 17.11
C LYS A 459 16.93 12.58 16.74
N ARG A 460 17.46 13.19 15.68
CA ARG A 460 17.05 14.54 15.25
C ARG A 460 15.56 14.59 14.89
N PHE A 461 15.06 13.58 14.18
CA PHE A 461 13.65 13.53 13.80
C PHE A 461 12.71 13.49 15.02
N VAL A 462 13.03 12.71 16.05
CA VAL A 462 12.22 12.63 17.28
C VAL A 462 12.37 13.88 18.16
N ASP A 463 13.58 14.44 18.27
CA ASP A 463 13.85 15.61 19.11
C ASP A 463 13.37 16.93 18.47
N HIS A 464 13.27 17.02 17.13
CA HIS A 464 13.02 18.27 16.41
C HIS A 464 11.89 18.21 15.38
N GLY A 465 11.40 17.01 15.02
CA GLY A 465 10.46 16.81 13.92
C GLY A 465 11.06 16.91 12.52
N THR A 466 12.37 17.14 12.42
CA THR A 466 13.13 17.41 11.19
C THR A 466 14.54 16.84 11.33
N LEU A 467 15.34 16.82 10.26
CA LEU A 467 16.76 16.42 10.32
C LEU A 467 17.74 17.59 10.55
N CYS A 468 17.23 18.83 10.68
CA CYS A 468 18.07 19.99 10.98
C CYS A 468 18.57 19.96 12.44
N PRO A 469 19.85 20.28 12.70
CA PRO A 469 20.36 20.40 14.08
C PRO A 469 19.72 21.54 14.88
N THR A 470 19.37 22.65 14.21
CA THR A 470 18.64 23.79 14.77
C THR A 470 17.80 24.45 13.68
N ALA A 471 16.77 25.22 14.07
CA ALA A 471 15.96 25.99 13.13
C ALA A 471 16.76 27.02 12.30
N ALA A 472 17.92 27.48 12.80
CA ALA A 472 18.80 28.41 12.10
C ALA A 472 19.68 27.73 11.03
N ASN A 473 19.84 26.40 11.08
CA ASN A 473 20.74 25.64 10.21
C ASN A 473 20.00 24.87 9.09
N CYS A 474 18.69 25.08 8.90
CA CYS A 474 17.91 24.47 7.82
C CYS A 474 18.10 25.14 6.44
N HIS A 475 18.93 26.17 6.32
CA HIS A 475 19.14 26.86 5.05
C HIS A 475 20.12 26.08 4.17
N ALA A 476 19.67 25.68 2.98
CA ALA A 476 20.58 25.31 1.91
C ALA A 476 21.51 26.51 1.63
N PRO A 477 22.80 26.29 1.30
CA PRO A 477 23.75 27.39 1.14
C PRO A 477 23.26 28.43 0.13
N GLU A 478 23.22 29.69 0.57
CA GLU A 478 22.96 30.88 -0.26
C GLU A 478 24.16 31.13 -1.18
N THR A 479 24.30 30.28 -2.20
CA THR A 479 25.27 30.48 -3.28
C THR A 479 24.59 30.33 -4.63
N ALA A 480 24.39 31.48 -5.28
CA ALA A 480 24.19 31.66 -6.72
C ALA A 480 23.01 30.90 -7.36
N LEU A 481 21.77 31.24 -7.01
CA LEU A 481 20.70 31.35 -8.02
C LEU A 481 19.65 32.45 -7.74
N ASP A 482 19.94 33.37 -6.81
CA ASP A 482 18.95 34.28 -6.20
C ASP A 482 18.79 35.62 -6.94
N THR A 483 18.35 35.58 -8.21
CA THR A 483 17.96 36.80 -8.95
C THR A 483 16.62 36.73 -9.69
N LEU A 484 15.83 35.66 -9.52
CA LEU A 484 14.49 35.55 -10.07
C LEU A 484 13.52 34.96 -9.02
N PRO A 485 12.33 35.56 -8.81
CA PRO A 485 11.24 34.94 -8.06
C PRO A 485 10.89 33.56 -8.63
N SER A 486 11.12 32.51 -7.84
CA SER A 486 10.90 31.13 -8.27
C SER A 486 9.44 30.73 -8.06
N CYS A 487 8.54 31.35 -8.81
CA CYS A 487 7.15 30.90 -8.83
C CYS A 487 7.01 29.49 -9.44
N PRO A 488 6.04 28.69 -8.98
CA PRO A 488 5.66 27.42 -9.58
C PRO A 488 5.58 27.53 -11.11
N ASN A 489 6.40 26.73 -11.80
CA ASN A 489 6.54 26.69 -13.25
C ASN A 489 6.65 28.06 -13.96
N GLY A 490 7.22 29.09 -13.31
CA GLY A 490 7.26 30.45 -13.87
C GLY A 490 5.88 31.07 -14.16
N CYS A 491 4.84 30.63 -13.42
CA CYS A 491 3.43 30.92 -13.70
C CYS A 491 2.96 30.50 -15.10
N SER A 492 3.64 29.49 -15.68
CA SER A 492 3.35 28.88 -16.99
C SER A 492 3.20 29.88 -18.14
N GLY A 493 3.79 31.08 -18.01
CA GLY A 493 3.61 32.18 -18.97
C GLY A 493 2.20 32.80 -19.02
N HIS A 494 1.32 32.46 -18.07
CA HIS A 494 -0.10 32.84 -18.02
C HIS A 494 -0.49 33.53 -16.69
N GLY A 495 0.50 34.12 -16.03
CA GLY A 495 0.35 34.79 -14.75
C GLY A 495 1.58 35.59 -14.37
N THR A 496 1.37 36.54 -13.46
CA THR A 496 2.45 37.34 -12.87
C THR A 496 2.93 36.69 -11.58
N CYS A 497 4.24 36.44 -11.49
CA CYS A 497 4.86 35.94 -10.27
C CYS A 497 4.90 37.05 -9.20
N ARG A 498 4.50 36.73 -7.97
CA ARG A 498 4.54 37.63 -6.81
C ARG A 498 5.75 37.37 -5.93
N ASN A 499 6.08 38.36 -5.10
CA ASN A 499 7.21 38.31 -4.16
C ASN A 499 7.07 37.25 -3.04
N ASP A 500 5.90 36.62 -2.91
CA ASP A 500 5.62 35.49 -2.00
C ASP A 500 5.77 34.12 -2.71
N ASN A 501 6.34 34.09 -3.92
CA ASN A 501 6.42 32.94 -4.82
C ASN A 501 5.05 32.34 -5.20
N THR A 502 3.96 33.11 -5.13
CA THR A 502 2.64 32.70 -5.66
C THR A 502 2.38 33.32 -7.03
N CYS A 503 1.63 32.61 -7.88
CA CYS A 503 1.20 33.14 -9.16
C CYS A 503 -0.14 33.87 -9.05
N ARG A 504 -0.22 35.04 -9.68
CA ARG A 504 -1.48 35.72 -9.99
C ARG A 504 -1.81 35.48 -11.45
N CYS A 505 -2.80 34.65 -11.70
CA CYS A 505 -3.18 34.26 -13.06
C CYS A 505 -3.86 35.40 -13.82
N GLU A 506 -3.65 35.38 -15.13
CA GLU A 506 -4.36 36.22 -16.08
C GLU A 506 -5.81 35.76 -16.24
N GLU A 507 -6.66 36.62 -16.80
CA GLU A 507 -8.08 36.32 -16.94
C GLU A 507 -8.29 35.09 -17.84
N GLY A 508 -9.14 34.16 -17.39
CA GLY A 508 -9.27 32.84 -18.00
C GLY A 508 -8.31 31.79 -17.44
N TYR A 509 -7.26 32.12 -16.69
CA TYR A 509 -6.33 31.12 -16.13
C TYR A 509 -6.50 30.88 -14.61
N SER A 510 -6.21 29.66 -14.14
CA SER A 510 -6.29 29.24 -12.73
C SER A 510 -5.24 28.16 -12.39
N ASP A 511 -5.27 27.64 -11.15
CA ASP A 511 -4.24 26.83 -10.48
C ASP A 511 -3.05 27.65 -9.93
N ILE A 512 -2.24 27.04 -9.06
CA ILE A 512 -1.14 27.69 -8.31
C ILE A 512 0.02 28.17 -9.21
N ASP A 513 0.12 27.62 -10.42
CA ASP A 513 1.09 27.93 -11.47
C ASP A 513 0.44 28.53 -12.73
N CYS A 514 -0.85 28.85 -12.69
CA CYS A 514 -1.65 29.39 -13.80
C CYS A 514 -1.73 28.51 -15.06
N SER A 515 -1.46 27.20 -14.95
CA SER A 515 -1.48 26.27 -16.08
C SER A 515 -2.88 25.84 -16.55
N ILE A 516 -3.97 26.19 -15.86
CA ILE A 516 -5.34 25.78 -16.23
C ILE A 516 -6.06 26.92 -16.96
N LEU A 517 -6.33 26.74 -18.26
CA LEU A 517 -7.21 27.62 -19.03
C LEU A 517 -8.70 27.24 -18.82
N ASN A 518 -9.44 28.12 -18.19
CA ASN A 518 -10.88 28.06 -17.92
C ASN A 518 -11.62 28.83 -19.02
N ILE A 519 -12.12 28.10 -20.03
CA ILE A 519 -12.91 28.70 -21.11
C ILE A 519 -14.38 28.75 -20.69
N ALA A 520 -14.90 29.96 -20.45
CA ALA A 520 -16.33 30.17 -20.18
C ALA A 520 -17.12 30.19 -21.51
N HIS A 521 -17.97 29.18 -21.68
CA HIS A 521 -19.07 29.07 -22.67
C HIS A 521 -18.90 29.72 -24.06
N PRO A 522 -18.54 28.91 -25.07
CA PRO A 522 -19.14 29.02 -26.40
C PRO A 522 -19.94 27.76 -26.75
N GLU A 523 -21.24 27.90 -27.03
CA GLU A 523 -22.15 26.79 -27.38
C GLU A 523 -21.88 26.18 -28.79
N ILE A 524 -20.85 26.67 -29.49
CA ILE A 524 -20.38 26.16 -30.77
C ILE A 524 -18.85 26.22 -30.73
N ILE A 525 -18.16 25.14 -31.13
CA ILE A 525 -16.69 25.12 -31.28
C ILE A 525 -16.32 25.17 -32.78
N PRO A 526 -16.05 26.35 -33.35
CA PRO A 526 -15.42 26.50 -34.66
C PRO A 526 -14.01 27.10 -34.55
N GLU A 527 -13.45 27.21 -33.34
CA GLU A 527 -12.16 27.86 -33.13
C GLU A 527 -11.01 26.85 -33.11
N THR A 528 -9.90 27.27 -33.72
CA THR A 528 -8.62 26.58 -33.63
C THR A 528 -7.90 27.13 -32.40
N TYR A 529 -7.73 26.30 -31.39
CA TYR A 529 -6.96 26.62 -30.19
C TYR A 529 -5.47 26.60 -30.52
N PHE A 530 -4.71 27.50 -29.92
CA PHE A 530 -3.26 27.57 -30.03
C PHE A 530 -2.64 27.40 -28.65
N GLY A 531 -1.45 26.81 -28.58
CA GLY A 531 -0.70 26.66 -27.34
C GLY A 531 0.77 26.40 -27.59
N THR A 532 1.58 26.72 -26.59
CA THR A 532 3.00 26.36 -26.51
C THR A 532 3.18 25.48 -25.28
N ILE A 533 3.99 24.44 -25.38
CA ILE A 533 4.26 23.50 -24.27
C ILE A 533 5.75 23.18 -24.23
N VAL A 534 6.37 23.37 -23.07
CA VAL A 534 7.82 23.36 -22.91
C VAL A 534 8.22 22.21 -21.97
N GLY A 535 9.42 21.65 -22.13
CA GLY A 535 9.88 20.64 -21.18
C GLY A 535 9.01 19.37 -21.17
N SER A 536 8.85 18.78 -19.98
CA SER A 536 7.98 17.64 -19.73
C SER A 536 6.58 18.06 -19.21
N GLU A 537 6.06 19.19 -19.66
CA GLU A 537 4.79 19.78 -19.20
C GLU A 537 3.56 19.02 -19.72
N SER A 538 2.42 19.26 -19.06
CA SER A 538 1.07 18.91 -19.55
C SER A 538 0.12 20.10 -19.46
N VAL A 539 -0.67 20.31 -20.51
CA VAL A 539 -1.77 21.27 -20.58
C VAL A 539 -3.08 20.50 -20.76
N ILE A 540 -4.13 20.92 -20.07
CA ILE A 540 -5.47 20.29 -20.16
C ILE A 540 -6.50 21.35 -20.55
N TYR A 541 -7.15 21.12 -21.68
CA TYR A 541 -8.30 21.90 -22.14
C TYR A 541 -9.58 21.19 -21.70
N ARG A 542 -10.49 21.91 -21.05
CA ARG A 542 -11.77 21.39 -20.57
C ARG A 542 -12.92 22.08 -21.30
N PHE A 543 -13.80 21.29 -21.90
CA PHE A 543 -14.98 21.74 -22.63
C PHE A 543 -16.24 21.17 -21.96
N GLU A 544 -17.25 22.00 -21.70
CA GLU A 544 -18.58 21.52 -21.30
C GLU A 544 -19.50 21.45 -22.53
N ILE A 545 -20.14 20.30 -22.74
CA ILE A 545 -21.07 20.07 -23.86
C ILE A 545 -22.42 19.55 -23.34
N VAL A 546 -23.52 19.99 -23.95
CA VAL A 546 -24.87 19.47 -23.69
C VAL A 546 -25.41 18.86 -24.99
N PRO A 547 -25.18 17.56 -25.24
CA PRO A 547 -25.44 16.96 -26.53
C PRO A 547 -26.94 16.65 -26.71
N THR A 548 -27.44 16.92 -27.93
CA THR A 548 -28.82 16.65 -28.35
C THR A 548 -29.07 15.18 -28.72
N SER A 549 -28.03 14.35 -28.69
CA SER A 549 -28.07 12.90 -28.85
C SER A 549 -27.24 12.25 -27.75
N GLY A 550 -27.61 11.03 -27.31
CA GLY A 550 -26.83 10.26 -26.35
C GLY A 550 -25.55 9.65 -26.94
N ILE A 551 -25.28 9.91 -28.23
CA ILE A 551 -24.11 9.42 -28.97
C ILE A 551 -23.56 10.54 -29.87
N VAL A 552 -22.28 10.84 -29.75
CA VAL A 552 -21.56 11.85 -30.56
C VAL A 552 -20.37 11.22 -31.29
N ASN A 553 -19.92 11.84 -32.38
CA ASN A 553 -18.55 11.66 -32.88
C ASN A 553 -17.71 12.87 -32.47
N LEU A 554 -16.41 12.64 -32.25
CA LEU A 554 -15.42 13.65 -31.91
C LEU A 554 -14.29 13.60 -32.95
N ASP A 555 -14.12 14.66 -33.73
CA ASP A 555 -13.02 14.80 -34.67
C ASP A 555 -12.05 15.86 -34.15
N LEU A 556 -10.92 15.40 -33.59
CA LEU A 556 -9.83 16.26 -33.12
C LEU A 556 -8.72 16.31 -34.17
N THR A 557 -8.40 17.50 -34.67
CA THR A 557 -7.26 17.74 -35.58
C THR A 557 -6.22 18.58 -34.85
N PHE A 558 -5.07 17.98 -34.52
CA PHE A 558 -3.94 18.62 -33.85
C PHE A 558 -2.79 18.80 -34.84
N ASN A 559 -2.18 19.98 -34.84
CA ASN A 559 -1.11 20.38 -35.75
C ASN A 559 0.05 20.99 -34.95
N ARG A 560 1.23 20.37 -34.99
CA ARG A 560 2.48 20.95 -34.48
C ARG A 560 2.95 22.04 -35.44
N THR A 561 3.12 23.26 -34.95
CA THR A 561 3.58 24.42 -35.72
C THR A 561 5.08 24.70 -35.53
N SER A 562 5.69 24.22 -34.45
CA SER A 562 7.15 24.22 -34.25
C SER A 562 7.84 23.07 -35.02
N GLN A 563 9.16 23.19 -35.22
CA GLN A 563 10.00 22.09 -35.76
C GLN A 563 10.55 21.16 -34.66
N SER A 564 10.50 21.58 -33.40
CA SER A 564 10.97 20.87 -32.21
C SER A 564 9.84 20.24 -31.39
N GLY A 565 10.18 19.18 -30.66
CA GLY A 565 9.34 18.54 -29.64
C GLY A 565 8.33 17.52 -30.15
N SER A 566 8.00 16.53 -29.31
CA SER A 566 7.10 15.42 -29.64
C SER A 566 5.88 15.42 -28.70
N PRO A 567 4.81 16.17 -29.04
CA PRO A 567 3.61 16.29 -28.21
C PRO A 567 2.70 15.07 -28.36
N PHE A 568 2.25 14.51 -27.24
CA PHE A 568 1.22 13.49 -27.14
C PHE A 568 -0.13 14.16 -26.87
N VAL A 569 -1.20 13.60 -27.44
CA VAL A 569 -2.55 14.17 -27.34
C VAL A 569 -3.53 13.08 -26.91
N PHE A 570 -4.34 13.39 -25.90
CA PHE A 570 -5.25 12.50 -25.23
C PHE A 570 -6.65 13.13 -25.13
N VAL A 571 -7.71 12.33 -25.21
CA VAL A 571 -9.10 12.78 -25.08
C VAL A 571 -9.86 11.94 -24.07
N ASN A 572 -10.63 12.61 -23.21
CA ASN A 572 -11.55 12.01 -22.25
C ASN A 572 -12.97 12.56 -22.39
N VAL A 573 -13.96 11.72 -22.10
CA VAL A 573 -15.36 12.11 -21.97
C VAL A 573 -15.89 11.58 -20.64
N SER A 574 -16.38 12.47 -19.78
CA SER A 574 -16.91 12.15 -18.46
C SER A 574 -18.13 13.01 -18.12
N THR A 575 -18.95 12.60 -17.15
CA THR A 575 -19.90 13.51 -16.51
C THR A 575 -19.16 14.45 -15.54
N PRO A 576 -19.71 15.62 -15.16
CA PRO A 576 -19.10 16.50 -14.18
C PRO A 576 -18.69 15.79 -12.88
N ASP A 577 -19.55 14.92 -12.37
CA ASP A 577 -19.32 14.17 -11.11
C ASP A 577 -18.29 13.04 -11.26
N ALA A 578 -18.10 12.51 -12.47
CA ALA A 578 -17.11 11.47 -12.78
C ALA A 578 -15.81 12.02 -13.39
N THR A 579 -15.65 13.35 -13.42
CA THR A 579 -14.45 14.01 -13.95
C THR A 579 -13.39 14.07 -12.84
N PRO A 580 -12.23 13.37 -12.96
CA PRO A 580 -11.17 13.48 -11.97
C PRO A 580 -10.66 14.92 -11.88
N ASP A 581 -10.11 15.35 -10.75
CA ASP A 581 -9.53 16.68 -10.63
C ASP A 581 -8.32 16.85 -11.58
N ALA A 582 -7.95 18.11 -11.87
CA ALA A 582 -6.90 18.42 -12.84
C ALA A 582 -5.53 17.82 -12.46
N ARG A 583 -5.25 17.62 -11.17
CA ARG A 583 -3.99 17.05 -10.67
C ARG A 583 -3.94 15.55 -10.93
N THR A 584 -5.03 14.84 -10.66
CA THR A 584 -5.23 13.44 -11.04
C THR A 584 -5.18 13.24 -12.55
N GLN A 585 -5.79 14.14 -13.33
CA GLN A 585 -5.71 14.10 -14.80
C GLN A 585 -4.27 14.30 -15.32
N LYS A 586 -3.50 15.26 -14.79
CA LYS A 586 -2.07 15.45 -15.13
C LYS A 586 -1.23 14.19 -14.82
N HIS A 587 -1.50 13.52 -13.70
CA HIS A 587 -0.84 12.26 -13.33
C HIS A 587 -1.16 11.13 -14.34
N ILE A 588 -2.44 10.95 -14.70
CA ILE A 588 -2.88 9.99 -15.71
C ILE A 588 -2.23 10.29 -17.08
N LEU A 589 -2.13 11.56 -17.49
CA LEU A 589 -1.48 11.94 -18.76
C LEU A 589 -0.01 11.54 -18.82
N ARG A 590 0.76 11.76 -17.75
CA ARG A 590 2.17 11.30 -17.69
C ARG A 590 2.26 9.79 -17.80
N ILE A 591 1.48 9.05 -17.00
CA ILE A 591 1.44 7.58 -17.04
C ILE A 591 1.08 7.07 -18.44
N LYS A 592 0.07 7.65 -19.09
CA LYS A 592 -0.39 7.26 -20.42
C LYS A 592 0.59 7.67 -21.53
N MET A 593 1.44 8.69 -21.35
CA MET A 593 2.56 8.97 -22.28
C MET A 593 3.63 7.88 -22.17
N GLU A 594 4.04 7.54 -20.95
CA GLU A 594 5.08 6.52 -20.73
C GLU A 594 4.63 5.17 -21.34
N HIS A 595 3.37 4.75 -21.12
CA HIS A 595 2.77 3.60 -21.82
C HIS A 595 2.82 3.69 -23.34
N ASN A 596 2.57 4.87 -23.92
CA ASN A 596 2.42 5.05 -25.37
C ASN A 596 3.71 5.30 -26.14
N ARG A 597 4.84 5.46 -25.44
CA ARG A 597 6.17 5.22 -26.01
C ARG A 597 6.41 3.72 -26.29
N PHE A 598 5.67 2.82 -25.64
CA PHE A 598 5.88 1.36 -25.72
C PHE A 598 4.64 0.52 -26.12
N GLY A 599 3.52 1.16 -26.50
CA GLY A 599 2.43 0.53 -27.28
C GLY A 599 1.28 -0.15 -26.54
N GLY A 600 0.98 0.24 -25.28
CA GLY A 600 -0.13 -0.34 -24.50
C GLY A 600 -1.45 0.46 -24.54
N TYR A 601 -2.60 -0.22 -24.67
CA TYR A 601 -3.96 0.36 -24.61
C TYR A 601 -4.68 -0.02 -23.31
N SER A 602 -5.54 0.85 -22.77
CA SER A 602 -6.38 0.60 -21.57
C SER A 602 -7.51 1.64 -21.45
N THR A 603 -8.74 1.17 -21.19
CA THR A 603 -9.99 1.94 -21.33
C THR A 603 -10.50 2.67 -20.08
N ASP A 604 -10.10 2.26 -18.88
CA ASP A 604 -10.96 2.46 -17.69
C ASP A 604 -10.55 3.60 -16.74
N THR A 605 -9.57 4.44 -17.10
CA THR A 605 -9.15 5.59 -16.27
C THR A 605 -8.83 6.86 -17.06
N GLY A 606 -9.70 7.86 -16.92
CA GLY A 606 -9.43 9.31 -17.04
C GLY A 606 -9.06 9.90 -18.41
N PHE A 607 -8.53 9.11 -19.35
CA PHE A 607 -8.35 9.45 -20.77
C PHE A 607 -8.51 8.18 -21.60
N GLN A 608 -9.55 8.14 -22.43
CA GLN A 608 -10.00 6.94 -23.15
C GLN A 608 -9.35 6.78 -24.53
N TYR A 609 -8.88 7.87 -25.14
CA TYR A 609 -8.39 7.89 -26.53
C TYR A 609 -7.10 8.70 -26.67
N PHE A 610 -6.19 8.28 -27.56
CA PHE A 610 -4.89 8.93 -27.77
C PHE A 610 -4.33 8.72 -29.19
N ASN A 611 -3.32 9.50 -29.59
CA ASN A 611 -2.59 9.32 -30.86
C ASN A 611 -1.07 9.63 -30.69
N ASN A 612 -0.20 8.65 -31.00
CA ASN A 612 1.26 8.70 -30.80
C ASN A 612 2.10 8.81 -32.10
N SER A 613 1.64 9.56 -33.11
CA SER A 613 2.42 9.80 -34.33
C SER A 613 3.59 10.81 -34.18
N ARG A 614 4.63 10.68 -35.03
CA ARG A 614 5.69 11.70 -35.25
C ARG A 614 5.35 12.74 -36.34
N SER A 615 4.17 12.67 -36.95
CA SER A 615 3.73 13.59 -38.00
C SER A 615 3.43 15.00 -37.46
N ASN A 616 3.63 16.02 -38.32
CA ASN A 616 3.29 17.41 -38.01
C ASN A 616 1.78 17.60 -37.80
N GLU A 617 0.95 16.85 -38.53
CA GLU A 617 -0.50 16.82 -38.37
C GLU A 617 -0.94 15.47 -37.76
N LYS A 618 -1.92 15.51 -36.86
CA LYS A 618 -2.52 14.37 -36.17
C LYS A 618 -4.03 14.52 -36.20
N VAL A 619 -4.72 13.49 -36.68
CA VAL A 619 -6.18 13.43 -36.64
C VAL A 619 -6.58 12.28 -35.72
N LEU A 620 -7.55 12.54 -34.83
CA LEU A 620 -8.16 11.56 -33.96
C LEU A 620 -9.68 11.64 -34.16
N SER A 621 -10.20 10.77 -35.01
CA SER A 621 -11.63 10.64 -35.35
C SER A 621 -12.26 9.52 -34.53
N LEU A 622 -13.03 9.90 -33.53
CA LEU A 622 -13.71 9.00 -32.59
C LEU A 622 -15.19 8.94 -32.95
N LYS A 623 -15.74 7.73 -33.13
CA LYS A 623 -17.13 7.54 -33.55
C LYS A 623 -17.96 6.81 -32.49
N ASN A 624 -19.24 7.15 -32.45
CA ASN A 624 -20.24 6.53 -31.57
C ASN A 624 -19.92 6.61 -30.06
N ILE A 625 -19.39 7.75 -29.61
CA ILE A 625 -19.02 7.98 -28.22
C ILE A 625 -20.26 8.23 -27.36
N PRO A 626 -20.52 7.40 -26.32
CA PRO A 626 -21.68 7.56 -25.47
C PRO A 626 -21.52 8.79 -24.58
N VAL A 627 -22.60 9.56 -24.45
CA VAL A 627 -22.68 10.79 -23.64
C VAL A 627 -24.03 10.85 -22.93
N ALA A 628 -24.06 11.51 -21.77
CA ALA A 628 -25.30 11.73 -21.04
C ALA A 628 -26.20 12.71 -21.82
N LEU A 629 -27.33 12.21 -22.32
CA LEU A 629 -28.27 12.99 -23.14
C LEU A 629 -28.84 14.19 -22.36
N ALA A 630 -28.97 15.34 -23.01
CA ALA A 630 -29.62 16.54 -22.49
C ALA A 630 -29.11 17.03 -21.10
N THR A 631 -27.88 16.65 -20.75
CA THR A 631 -27.21 16.97 -19.49
C THR A 631 -25.78 17.42 -19.78
N ARG A 632 -25.12 18.05 -18.80
CA ARG A 632 -23.73 18.51 -18.99
C ARG A 632 -22.80 17.30 -19.03
N ASN A 633 -21.94 17.27 -20.04
CA ASN A 633 -20.82 16.36 -20.16
C ASN A 633 -19.55 17.21 -20.21
N VAL A 634 -18.44 16.64 -19.73
CA VAL A 634 -17.12 17.24 -19.73
C VAL A 634 -16.25 16.47 -20.72
N LEU A 635 -15.72 17.19 -21.69
CA LEU A 635 -14.78 16.71 -22.70
C LEU A 635 -13.43 17.34 -22.38
N SER A 636 -12.43 16.52 -22.06
CA SER A 636 -11.08 16.99 -21.74
C SER A 636 -10.10 16.59 -22.85
N VAL A 637 -9.29 17.55 -23.32
CA VAL A 637 -8.16 17.30 -24.24
C VAL A 637 -6.86 17.60 -23.51
N GLY A 638 -6.06 16.56 -23.27
CA GLY A 638 -4.74 16.68 -22.65
C GLY A 638 -3.65 16.71 -23.72
N VAL A 639 -2.75 17.67 -23.63
CA VAL A 639 -1.51 17.75 -24.44
C VAL A 639 -0.34 17.60 -23.50
N TYR A 640 0.61 16.71 -23.82
CA TYR A 640 1.81 16.47 -23.02
C TYR A 640 3.05 16.50 -23.91
N ASN A 641 4.08 17.25 -23.52
CA ASN A 641 5.35 17.26 -24.24
C ASN A 641 6.32 16.28 -23.62
N SER A 642 6.95 15.44 -24.45
CA SER A 642 7.83 14.37 -24.00
C SER A 642 9.34 14.67 -24.21
N GLU A 643 9.66 15.85 -24.74
CA GLU A 643 11.02 16.30 -25.03
C GLU A 643 11.27 17.66 -24.38
N HIS A 644 12.50 17.91 -23.92
CA HIS A 644 12.84 19.14 -23.19
C HIS A 644 12.84 20.43 -24.05
N THR A 645 12.29 20.40 -25.26
CA THR A 645 12.25 21.52 -26.21
C THR A 645 10.86 22.12 -26.27
N SER A 646 10.76 23.43 -26.50
CA SER A 646 9.46 24.08 -26.73
C SER A 646 8.76 23.49 -27.95
N THR A 647 7.46 23.25 -27.82
CA THR A 647 6.57 22.81 -28.90
C THR A 647 5.40 23.78 -29.04
N ASP A 648 5.29 24.43 -30.19
CA ASP A 648 4.10 25.19 -30.56
C ASP A 648 3.12 24.27 -31.30
N TYR A 649 1.84 24.39 -30.95
CA TYR A 649 0.78 23.62 -31.59
C TYR A 649 -0.50 24.42 -31.74
N ARG A 650 -1.37 23.89 -32.60
CA ARG A 650 -2.77 24.31 -32.73
C ARG A 650 -3.66 23.09 -32.85
N PHE A 651 -4.90 23.14 -32.36
CA PHE A 651 -5.87 22.08 -32.61
C PHE A 651 -7.29 22.59 -32.78
N SER A 652 -8.11 21.85 -33.52
CA SER A 652 -9.56 22.03 -33.61
C SER A 652 -10.26 20.75 -33.14
N LEU A 653 -11.43 20.91 -32.52
CA LEU A 653 -12.22 19.83 -31.94
C LEU A 653 -13.67 19.98 -32.39
N VAL A 654 -14.15 19.05 -33.21
CA VAL A 654 -15.51 19.06 -33.75
C VAL A 654 -16.33 17.96 -33.10
N VAL A 655 -17.46 18.33 -32.48
CA VAL A 655 -18.41 17.39 -31.87
C VAL A 655 -19.64 17.29 -32.76
N THR A 656 -19.92 16.13 -33.36
CA THR A 656 -21.13 15.93 -34.18
C THR A 656 -22.12 14.99 -33.50
N PRO A 657 -23.36 15.41 -33.22
CA PRO A 657 -24.39 14.51 -32.68
C PRO A 657 -24.80 13.50 -33.75
N THR A 658 -24.81 12.21 -33.40
CA THR A 658 -25.27 11.17 -34.32
C THR A 658 -26.77 10.96 -34.19
N SER A 659 -27.49 10.94 -35.32
CA SER A 659 -28.88 10.52 -35.33
C SER A 659 -28.97 8.99 -35.29
N ALA A 660 -29.36 8.42 -34.16
CA ALA A 660 -29.64 7.00 -34.04
C ALA A 660 -30.91 6.61 -34.83
N ARG A 661 -30.79 6.47 -36.16
CA ARG A 661 -31.85 5.98 -37.06
C ARG A 661 -31.72 4.46 -37.36
N VAL A 662 -31.30 3.72 -36.34
CA VAL A 662 -31.09 2.26 -36.29
C VAL A 662 -31.42 1.83 -34.84
N HIS A 663 -32.26 0.83 -34.53
CA HIS A 663 -33.03 -0.09 -35.39
C HIS A 663 -34.47 -0.34 -34.87
N MET A 664 -35.09 0.61 -34.15
CA MET A 664 -36.31 0.46 -33.30
C MET A 664 -37.43 -0.47 -33.81
N PHE A 665 -37.66 -0.56 -35.13
CA PHE A 665 -38.62 -1.48 -35.74
C PHE A 665 -38.30 -2.97 -35.47
N TRP A 666 -37.03 -3.38 -35.51
CA TRP A 666 -36.61 -4.75 -35.23
C TRP A 666 -36.81 -5.13 -33.76
N PHE A 667 -36.56 -4.21 -32.83
CA PHE A 667 -36.78 -4.46 -31.40
C PHE A 667 -38.26 -4.71 -31.10
N PHE A 668 -39.17 -3.87 -31.60
CA PHE A 668 -40.61 -4.10 -31.44
C PHE A 668 -41.11 -5.35 -32.18
N PHE A 669 -40.54 -5.68 -33.34
CA PHE A 669 -40.89 -6.90 -34.07
C PHE A 669 -40.49 -8.18 -33.31
N VAL A 670 -39.28 -8.24 -32.75
CA VAL A 670 -38.81 -9.37 -31.93
C VAL A 670 -39.60 -9.45 -30.62
N MET A 671 -39.85 -8.33 -29.95
CA MET A 671 -40.67 -8.31 -28.73
C MET A 671 -42.10 -8.77 -28.98
N ALA A 672 -42.71 -8.43 -30.13
CA ALA A 672 -44.04 -8.90 -30.51
C ALA A 672 -44.07 -10.43 -30.72
N ILE A 673 -43.04 -11.00 -31.37
CA ILE A 673 -42.91 -12.47 -31.55
C ILE A 673 -42.79 -13.18 -30.19
N ILE A 674 -41.97 -12.65 -29.27
CA ILE A 674 -41.82 -13.19 -27.91
C ILE A 674 -43.15 -13.10 -27.15
N PHE A 675 -43.88 -11.99 -27.23
CA PHE A 675 -45.17 -11.82 -26.56
C PHE A 675 -46.23 -12.81 -27.08
N VAL A 676 -46.28 -13.05 -28.39
CA VAL A 676 -47.18 -14.04 -29.00
C VAL A 676 -46.80 -15.46 -28.54
N ALA A 677 -45.50 -15.79 -28.49
CA ALA A 677 -45.04 -17.10 -27.99
C ALA A 677 -45.43 -17.33 -26.52
N ILE A 678 -45.26 -16.31 -25.65
CA ILE A 678 -45.68 -16.37 -24.24
C ILE A 678 -47.19 -16.59 -24.12
N ILE A 679 -48.02 -15.81 -24.85
CA ILE A 679 -49.48 -15.96 -24.83
C ILE A 679 -49.90 -17.36 -25.30
N LEU A 680 -49.31 -17.89 -26.38
CA LEU A 680 -49.61 -19.25 -26.85
C LEU A 680 -49.22 -20.32 -25.83
N THR A 681 -48.11 -20.13 -25.12
CA THR A 681 -47.64 -21.06 -24.09
C THR A 681 -48.57 -21.04 -22.86
N GLU A 682 -48.99 -19.86 -22.41
CA GLU A 682 -49.98 -19.70 -21.33
C GLU A 682 -51.35 -20.29 -21.70
N VAL A 683 -51.85 -20.00 -22.91
CA VAL A 683 -53.12 -20.59 -23.40
C VAL A 683 -53.03 -22.11 -23.49
N TRP A 684 -51.88 -22.66 -23.91
CA TRP A 684 -51.64 -24.11 -23.92
C TRP A 684 -51.59 -24.70 -22.50
N LEU A 685 -50.89 -24.06 -21.56
CA LEU A 685 -50.84 -24.45 -20.15
C LEU A 685 -52.22 -24.43 -19.49
N ILE A 686 -53.02 -23.39 -19.75
CA ILE A 686 -54.40 -23.27 -19.26
C ILE A 686 -55.29 -24.37 -19.88
N SER A 687 -55.20 -24.59 -21.20
CA SER A 687 -55.94 -25.68 -21.87
C SER A 687 -55.57 -27.06 -21.31
N SER A 688 -54.27 -27.30 -21.07
CA SER A 688 -53.76 -28.54 -20.49
C SER A 688 -54.26 -28.73 -19.05
N ARG A 689 -54.16 -27.70 -18.20
CA ARG A 689 -54.68 -27.70 -16.82
C ARG A 689 -56.19 -27.93 -16.77
N MET A 690 -56.98 -27.36 -17.69
CA MET A 690 -58.42 -27.62 -17.79
C MET A 690 -58.73 -29.07 -18.19
N ARG A 691 -58.00 -29.64 -19.17
CA ARG A 691 -58.14 -31.06 -19.54
C ARG A 691 -57.76 -31.99 -18.39
N LEU A 692 -56.71 -31.65 -17.62
CA LEU A 692 -56.28 -32.43 -16.46
C LEU A 692 -57.32 -32.38 -15.33
N ARG A 693 -57.85 -31.19 -15.00
CA ARG A 693 -58.95 -31.03 -14.04
C ARG A 693 -60.19 -31.83 -14.46
N ALA A 694 -60.59 -31.76 -15.73
CA ALA A 694 -61.73 -32.52 -16.25
C ALA A 694 -61.55 -34.05 -16.14
N LYS A 695 -60.32 -34.57 -16.30
CA LYS A 695 -60.01 -35.99 -16.03
C LYS A 695 -60.09 -36.33 -14.53
N LEU A 696 -59.49 -35.51 -13.67
CA LEU A 696 -59.47 -35.73 -12.21
C LEU A 696 -60.88 -35.70 -11.59
N THR A 697 -61.72 -34.74 -11.97
CA THR A 697 -63.12 -34.68 -11.49
C THR A 697 -63.94 -35.89 -11.96
N LYS A 698 -63.58 -36.49 -13.10
CA LYS A 698 -64.23 -37.73 -13.59
C LYS A 698 -63.78 -38.97 -12.81
N GLN A 699 -62.52 -39.05 -12.37
CA GLN A 699 -62.03 -40.13 -11.50
C GLN A 699 -62.58 -40.03 -10.07
N GLN A 700 -62.61 -38.84 -9.47
CA GLN A 700 -63.13 -38.65 -8.10
C GLN A 700 -64.61 -39.04 -7.97
N LYS A 701 -65.43 -38.84 -9.02
CA LYS A 701 -66.83 -39.31 -9.05
C LYS A 701 -66.98 -40.84 -9.14
N TYR A 702 -65.96 -41.57 -9.59
CA TYR A 702 -65.99 -43.04 -9.61
C TYR A 702 -65.52 -43.67 -8.28
N GLN A 703 -64.62 -43.01 -7.55
CA GLN A 703 -64.12 -43.52 -6.26
C GLN A 703 -65.10 -43.37 -5.09
N GLN A 704 -66.13 -42.53 -5.21
CA GLN A 704 -67.18 -42.39 -4.17
C GLN A 704 -68.31 -43.44 -4.24
N LEU A 705 -68.21 -44.43 -5.15
CA LEU A 705 -69.23 -45.47 -5.36
C LEU A 705 -68.82 -46.85 -4.83
N ILE A 706 -67.73 -46.95 -4.06
CA ILE A 706 -67.23 -48.21 -3.48
C ILE A 706 -67.38 -48.15 -1.95
N PRO A 707 -68.22 -48.99 -1.32
CA PRO A 707 -68.41 -48.98 0.14
C PRO A 707 -67.17 -49.43 0.92
N GLN A 708 -67.00 -48.90 2.13
CA GLN A 708 -65.95 -49.31 3.06
C GLN A 708 -66.27 -50.64 3.76
N SER A 709 -65.29 -51.52 3.89
CA SER A 709 -65.31 -52.63 4.84
C SER A 709 -63.90 -52.98 5.33
N GLU A 710 -63.69 -52.82 6.64
CA GLU A 710 -62.87 -53.66 7.54
C GLU A 710 -61.35 -53.86 7.31
N GLY A 711 -60.65 -54.07 8.43
CA GLY A 711 -59.37 -54.79 8.47
C GLY A 711 -58.15 -53.93 8.74
N GLY A 712 -57.54 -54.11 9.91
CA GLY A 712 -56.16 -53.67 10.18
C GLY A 712 -55.13 -54.79 9.91
N ALA A 713 -53.85 -54.46 10.15
CA ALA A 713 -52.65 -55.28 9.92
C ALA A 713 -52.20 -55.42 8.44
N LEU A 714 -50.89 -55.69 8.26
CA LEU A 714 -50.08 -55.55 7.03
C LEU A 714 -49.88 -54.07 6.64
N GLN A 715 -48.73 -53.42 6.84
CA GLN A 715 -47.38 -53.87 7.21
C GLN A 715 -46.76 -54.90 6.23
N GLU A 716 -46.59 -54.50 4.97
CA GLU A 716 -45.59 -55.07 4.04
C GLU A 716 -45.48 -54.22 2.75
N TYR A 717 -44.75 -53.09 2.78
CA TYR A 717 -44.00 -52.52 1.62
C TYR A 717 -43.15 -51.24 1.88
N GLN A 718 -42.76 -50.92 3.11
CA GLN A 718 -41.92 -49.72 3.38
C GLN A 718 -40.75 -49.97 4.36
N MET A 719 -39.99 -51.04 4.11
CA MET A 719 -38.59 -51.17 4.58
C MET A 719 -37.80 -52.05 3.59
N ASP A 720 -37.45 -51.54 2.40
CA ASP A 720 -36.46 -52.22 1.54
C ASP A 720 -35.79 -51.35 0.44
N LEU A 721 -35.77 -50.01 0.59
CA LEU A 721 -35.31 -49.10 -0.49
C LEU A 721 -34.48 -47.89 -0.02
N MET A 722 -33.93 -47.92 1.19
CA MET A 722 -33.06 -46.85 1.73
C MET A 722 -31.82 -47.38 2.49
N ASN A 723 -31.31 -48.56 2.13
CA ASN A 723 -30.01 -49.04 2.61
C ASN A 723 -29.43 -50.12 1.67
N GLN A 724 -28.80 -49.71 0.55
CA GLN A 724 -27.68 -50.41 -0.08
C GLN A 724 -27.10 -49.61 -1.26
N PHE A 725 -25.83 -49.90 -1.58
CA PHE A 725 -25.02 -49.36 -2.69
C PHE A 725 -24.46 -47.94 -2.52
N ASP A 726 -23.64 -47.82 -1.47
CA ASP A 726 -22.29 -47.30 -1.61
C ASP A 726 -21.33 -48.43 -2.13
N SER A 727 -20.09 -48.10 -2.47
CA SER A 727 -18.95 -48.95 -2.94
C SER A 727 -18.85 -49.41 -4.42
N ASP A 728 -17.65 -49.14 -4.97
CA ASP A 728 -16.89 -49.78 -6.07
C ASP A 728 -17.49 -49.85 -7.50
N GLY A 729 -16.77 -49.56 -8.60
CA GLY A 729 -15.39 -49.10 -8.82
C GLY A 729 -15.00 -49.19 -10.31
N PHE A 730 -13.83 -48.62 -10.71
CA PHE A 730 -13.24 -48.61 -12.08
C PHE A 730 -14.00 -47.80 -13.17
N SER A 731 -13.37 -47.20 -14.20
CA SER A 731 -12.00 -46.71 -14.46
C SER A 731 -11.98 -45.92 -15.79
N GLU A 732 -10.96 -45.08 -16.04
CA GLU A 732 -10.51 -44.55 -17.36
C GLU A 732 -11.59 -43.82 -18.22
N ASP A 733 -11.52 -42.51 -18.46
CA ASP A 733 -10.54 -41.85 -19.35
C ASP A 733 -10.50 -40.31 -19.15
N GLU A 734 -9.32 -39.72 -19.41
CA GLU A 734 -9.06 -38.28 -19.60
C GLU A 734 -9.41 -37.82 -21.06
N PRO A 735 -9.27 -36.55 -21.47
CA PRO A 735 -9.16 -35.28 -20.72
C PRO A 735 -10.10 -34.16 -21.25
N ALA A 736 -10.27 -33.05 -20.50
CA ALA A 736 -10.48 -31.71 -21.07
C ALA A 736 -10.38 -30.56 -20.04
N GLU A 737 -9.34 -29.74 -20.22
CA GLU A 737 -9.26 -28.28 -20.03
C GLU A 737 -10.25 -27.58 -19.06
N TYR A 738 -9.70 -27.12 -17.93
CA TYR A 738 -10.30 -26.16 -17.00
C TYR A 738 -10.51 -24.76 -17.63
N LEU A 739 -11.62 -24.14 -17.27
CA LEU A 739 -11.82 -22.68 -17.19
C LEU A 739 -12.41 -22.34 -15.81
#